data_AF-A0AAV3YJV2-F1
#
_entry.id   AF-A0AAV3YJV2-F1
#
_cell.length_a   1.000
_cell.length_b   1.000
_cell.length_c   1.000
_cell.angle_alpha   90.00
_cell.angle_beta   90.00
_cell.angle_gamma   90.00
#
_symmetry.space_group_name_H-M   'P 1'
#
loop_
_entity.id
_entity.type
_entity.pdbx_description
1 polymer ?
#
loop_
_entity_poly.entity_id
_entity_poly.type
_entity_poly.pdbx_seq_one_letter_code
_entity_poly.pdbx_strand_id
1 'polypeptide(L)'
;QGWYGTDHVIATMGSDFNYVDSLLNFKQIDKLIQYVNARQANGSKVNLLYSTPSCYLKSVHDDNRSYTTKSDDFFPYANRNHTYWTGFYTSRPAQKYYTRQLSAFLQGVKQMASLARLDNSVGSLDNVHKLATSVSLAQHHDAITGTEKQLVAYDYAQRLSVGQAAGQRTVNEAYAILMNKGEATPVQQVFCNYRNVSVCSASGRASNFQVTMYNPLAWPVQYTARVPVDGQNYKVLSDDGHTVVPSDIFSVKAAPPGIRPKGMQPSLNELVFSANLPPLGFATYFVQLDDTVLRWTSETKKDSYTIRGKYVEVQFAEDGYVKQLTNLVTNMTAPLTQNFYYYEPFEGDNHSPLNQSSGAYIFRPKSEKPVKINITTFEGIFKGSVVQEARQVFNSWVTQVVRVYMDEPYVEFEWTIGPIPESDGGKELITRYSIPGWGNNGVFYTDSNGREMLQRRLNYRPSWRAVIDEPVAGNYFPVDALINIKSGDSKRQLTVLVDRSEGGSSLNDGEIELMLHRRLLVDDKFGVGEALDEPGLDGKGLVVRGSHYLLLDTVENSARQFRPLAQRIFMSGQPSFSASPLSPPDYMELFTTRWSGLVGKLPEQVHLLTLERFRVDGPVSSPSGSVPYLVRFEHIYEANEDSKLSVPVTFDIKDLFRDLLFVDATELALGGNIAAADVHRLQWKTKAGRDDTFLLIKKIQNANIQANADYLPIVPRDDNCDGYSFERVTGHAEAHADRDPADQLQGLTGSTVELNKWTGKPLTRAQSLL
;
A
#
# COMPACT_ATOMS: atom_id res chain seq x y z
N GLN A 1 -29.25 4.51 -31.89
CA GLN A 1 -27.79 4.74 -31.84
C GLN A 1 -27.15 3.49 -31.28
N GLY A 2 -26.09 2.98 -31.92
CA GLY A 2 -25.34 1.84 -31.38
C GLY A 2 -24.59 2.22 -30.10
N TRP A 3 -24.32 1.23 -29.26
CA TRP A 3 -23.59 1.40 -27.99
C TRP A 3 -22.09 1.65 -28.18
N TYR A 4 -21.56 1.48 -29.40
CA TYR A 4 -20.14 1.63 -29.76
C TYR A 4 -19.94 2.77 -30.76
N GLY A 5 -18.75 3.36 -30.75
CA GLY A 5 -18.37 4.49 -31.60
C GLY A 5 -17.87 4.13 -32.99
N THR A 6 -17.60 2.85 -33.28
CA THR A 6 -17.05 2.32 -34.56
C THR A 6 -17.87 1.12 -35.04
N ASP A 7 -17.55 0.62 -36.24
CA ASP A 7 -18.13 -0.63 -36.77
C ASP A 7 -17.37 -1.88 -36.28
N HIS A 8 -16.42 -1.71 -35.35
CA HIS A 8 -15.70 -2.79 -34.68
C HIS A 8 -16.30 -3.05 -33.30
N VAL A 9 -16.72 -4.29 -33.05
CA VAL A 9 -17.25 -4.73 -31.76
C VAL A 9 -16.37 -5.87 -31.23
N ILE A 10 -16.02 -5.79 -29.95
CA ILE A 10 -15.31 -6.87 -29.24
C ILE A 10 -16.33 -7.82 -28.61
N ALA A 11 -16.14 -9.12 -28.82
CA ALA A 11 -16.87 -10.17 -28.12
C ALA A 11 -15.87 -10.96 -27.26
N THR A 12 -15.95 -10.79 -25.94
CA THR A 12 -15.10 -11.50 -24.98
C THR A 12 -15.66 -12.91 -24.77
N MET A 13 -15.26 -13.84 -25.64
CA MET A 13 -15.71 -15.24 -25.64
C MET A 13 -15.08 -16.04 -24.50
N GLY A 14 -15.45 -15.76 -23.24
CA GLY A 14 -14.89 -16.42 -22.06
C GLY A 14 -15.59 -15.99 -20.77
N SER A 15 -15.23 -16.66 -19.67
CA SER A 15 -15.67 -16.40 -18.30
C SER A 15 -14.64 -17.00 -17.34
N ASP A 16 -14.81 -16.80 -16.04
CA ASP A 16 -13.98 -17.37 -14.98
C ASP A 16 -13.69 -18.86 -15.21
N PHE A 17 -12.39 -19.20 -15.28
CA PHE A 17 -11.89 -20.56 -15.47
C PHE A 17 -12.45 -21.32 -16.69
N ASN A 18 -12.94 -20.62 -17.72
CA ASN A 18 -13.27 -21.24 -19.00
C ASN A 18 -12.00 -21.79 -19.71
N TYR A 19 -12.22 -22.53 -20.81
CA TYR A 19 -11.18 -23.13 -21.66
C TYR A 19 -10.36 -24.27 -21.04
N VAL A 20 -10.82 -24.88 -19.93
CA VAL A 20 -10.26 -26.16 -19.44
C VAL A 20 -10.34 -27.25 -20.52
N ASP A 21 -11.47 -27.33 -21.22
CA ASP A 21 -11.60 -28.01 -22.52
C ASP A 21 -11.78 -26.95 -23.62
N SER A 22 -10.66 -26.54 -24.20
CA SER A 22 -10.64 -25.48 -25.20
C SER A 22 -11.23 -25.92 -26.55
N LEU A 23 -11.18 -27.21 -26.88
CA LEU A 23 -11.64 -27.74 -28.16
C LEU A 23 -13.14 -27.52 -28.36
N LEU A 24 -13.94 -27.69 -27.31
CA LEU A 24 -15.38 -27.43 -27.35
C LEU A 24 -15.68 -25.97 -27.71
N ASN A 25 -14.95 -25.04 -27.13
CA ASN A 25 -15.12 -23.59 -27.36
C ASN A 25 -14.70 -23.22 -28.78
N PHE A 26 -13.48 -23.59 -29.19
CA PHE A 26 -12.95 -23.27 -30.51
C PHE A 26 -13.79 -23.88 -31.63
N LYS A 27 -14.24 -25.13 -31.51
CA LYS A 27 -15.10 -25.78 -32.51
C LYS A 27 -16.42 -25.03 -32.76
N GLN A 28 -17.01 -24.42 -31.73
CA GLN A 28 -18.24 -23.63 -31.91
C GLN A 28 -17.95 -22.25 -32.50
N ILE A 29 -16.85 -21.61 -32.09
CA ILE A 29 -16.44 -20.33 -32.64
C ILE A 29 -16.07 -20.48 -34.13
N ASP A 30 -15.35 -21.53 -34.52
CA ASP A 30 -15.05 -21.85 -35.93
C ASP A 30 -16.32 -21.94 -36.78
N LYS A 31 -17.31 -22.70 -36.32
CA LYS A 31 -18.61 -22.82 -36.99
C LYS A 31 -19.32 -21.47 -37.07
N LEU A 32 -19.31 -20.70 -35.98
CA LEU A 32 -19.94 -19.39 -35.94
C LEU A 32 -19.31 -18.45 -36.98
N ILE A 33 -17.98 -18.36 -37.01
CA ILE A 33 -17.22 -17.57 -37.99
C ILE A 33 -17.58 -18.04 -39.41
N GLN A 34 -17.46 -19.34 -39.68
CA GLN A 34 -17.73 -19.91 -41.00
C GLN A 34 -19.13 -19.57 -41.50
N TYR A 35 -20.17 -19.88 -40.72
CA TYR A 35 -21.55 -19.74 -41.17
C TYR A 35 -22.05 -18.29 -41.17
N VAL A 36 -21.55 -17.42 -40.28
CA VAL A 36 -21.91 -15.99 -40.30
C VAL A 36 -21.24 -15.29 -41.47
N ASN A 37 -19.95 -15.54 -41.72
CA ASN A 37 -19.23 -14.91 -42.82
C ASN A 37 -19.76 -15.40 -44.18
N ALA A 38 -20.15 -16.68 -44.31
CA ALA A 38 -20.76 -17.19 -45.54
C ALA A 38 -22.05 -16.43 -45.95
N ARG A 39 -22.76 -15.81 -45.00
CA ARG A 39 -23.96 -14.99 -45.31
C ARG A 39 -23.62 -13.66 -46.00
N GLN A 40 -22.35 -13.27 -46.07
CA GLN A 40 -21.92 -12.11 -46.86
C GLN A 40 -22.27 -12.28 -48.34
N ALA A 41 -22.23 -13.52 -48.86
CA ALA A 41 -22.70 -13.85 -50.22
C ALA A 41 -24.18 -13.49 -50.45
N ASN A 42 -24.97 -13.40 -49.37
CA ASN A 42 -26.39 -13.02 -49.39
C ASN A 42 -26.61 -11.58 -48.86
N GLY A 43 -25.59 -10.73 -48.85
CA GLY A 43 -25.69 -9.31 -48.50
C GLY A 43 -25.52 -8.97 -47.01
N SER A 44 -25.15 -9.93 -46.16
CA SER A 44 -24.75 -9.61 -44.77
C SER A 44 -23.51 -8.71 -44.77
N LYS A 45 -23.49 -7.71 -43.88
CA LYS A 45 -22.32 -6.83 -43.66
C LYS A 45 -21.49 -7.22 -42.45
N VAL A 46 -21.86 -8.31 -41.76
CA VAL A 46 -21.16 -8.78 -40.56
C VAL A 46 -19.96 -9.63 -40.97
N ASN A 47 -18.82 -9.38 -40.34
CA ASN A 47 -17.63 -10.20 -40.44
C ASN A 47 -17.16 -10.58 -39.03
N LEU A 48 -16.96 -11.87 -38.79
CA LEU A 48 -16.42 -12.41 -37.55
C LEU A 48 -15.00 -12.95 -37.80
N LEU A 49 -14.12 -12.76 -36.81
CA LEU A 49 -12.77 -13.31 -36.82
C LEU A 49 -12.32 -13.59 -35.37
N TYR A 50 -11.36 -14.50 -35.22
CA TYR A 50 -10.56 -14.53 -34.00
C TYR A 50 -9.73 -13.26 -33.91
N SER A 51 -9.70 -12.65 -32.73
CA SER A 51 -8.99 -11.40 -32.49
C SER A 51 -8.48 -11.35 -31.06
N THR A 52 -7.68 -10.33 -30.77
CA THR A 52 -7.16 -10.01 -29.44
C THR A 52 -7.60 -8.59 -29.05
N PRO A 53 -7.56 -8.22 -27.75
CA PRO A 53 -7.81 -6.84 -27.35
C PRO A 53 -6.92 -5.82 -28.06
N SER A 54 -5.66 -6.16 -28.36
CA SER A 54 -4.73 -5.30 -29.08
C SER A 54 -5.15 -5.08 -30.54
N CYS A 55 -5.52 -6.14 -31.27
CA CYS A 55 -5.99 -6.01 -32.65
C CYS A 55 -7.35 -5.30 -32.75
N TYR A 56 -8.23 -5.50 -31.76
CA TYR A 56 -9.46 -4.72 -31.63
C TYR A 56 -9.14 -3.22 -31.47
N LEU A 57 -8.26 -2.86 -30.53
CA LEU A 57 -7.90 -1.47 -30.27
C LEU A 57 -7.24 -0.81 -31.49
N LYS A 58 -6.37 -1.54 -32.21
CA LYS A 58 -5.80 -1.09 -33.48
C LYS A 58 -6.88 -0.81 -34.52
N SER A 59 -7.84 -1.72 -34.70
CA SER A 59 -8.95 -1.53 -35.65
C SER A 59 -9.80 -0.32 -35.29
N VAL A 60 -10.09 -0.11 -34.00
CA VAL A 60 -10.81 1.08 -33.51
C VAL A 60 -10.01 2.35 -33.79
N HIS A 61 -8.70 2.34 -33.58
CA HIS A 61 -7.81 3.47 -33.89
C HIS A 61 -7.80 3.80 -35.38
N ASP A 62 -7.66 2.78 -36.23
CA ASP A 62 -7.53 2.92 -37.69
C ASP A 62 -8.83 3.40 -38.37
N ASP A 63 -9.98 3.23 -37.71
CA ASP A 63 -11.26 3.84 -38.09
C ASP A 63 -11.24 5.39 -37.97
N ASN A 64 -10.18 5.96 -37.37
CA ASN A 64 -9.79 7.37 -37.45
C ASN A 64 -10.90 8.37 -37.04
N ARG A 65 -11.74 7.97 -36.08
CA ARG A 65 -12.83 8.80 -35.53
C ARG A 65 -12.33 9.69 -34.39
N SER A 66 -13.16 10.66 -34.00
CA SER A 66 -12.94 11.48 -32.80
C SER A 66 -13.63 10.88 -31.58
N TYR A 67 -12.92 10.77 -30.46
CA TYR A 67 -13.41 10.17 -29.20
C TYR A 67 -13.55 11.21 -28.07
N THR A 68 -14.40 10.94 -27.09
CA THR A 68 -14.51 11.74 -25.86
C THR A 68 -13.40 11.38 -24.88
N THR A 69 -12.96 12.34 -24.07
CA THR A 69 -11.94 12.13 -23.03
C THR A 69 -12.56 11.83 -21.66
N LYS A 70 -11.82 11.13 -20.80
CA LYS A 70 -12.13 10.85 -19.40
C LYS A 70 -10.85 11.08 -18.57
N SER A 71 -10.95 11.70 -17.40
CA SER A 71 -9.76 12.15 -16.63
C SER A 71 -9.87 12.03 -15.10
N ASP A 72 -10.93 11.42 -14.58
CA ASP A 72 -11.14 11.07 -13.17
C ASP A 72 -11.04 9.53 -13.03
N ASP A 73 -11.69 8.94 -12.02
CA ASP A 73 -11.80 7.50 -11.84
C ASP A 73 -13.23 6.94 -12.04
N PHE A 74 -13.38 5.63 -11.81
CA PHE A 74 -14.63 4.89 -11.91
C PHE A 74 -15.20 4.49 -10.55
N PHE A 75 -14.87 5.23 -9.48
CA PHE A 75 -15.33 4.93 -8.12
C PHE A 75 -16.52 5.80 -7.67
N PRO A 76 -17.34 5.30 -6.73
CA PRO A 76 -17.50 3.89 -6.38
C PRO A 76 -18.26 3.11 -7.45
N TYR A 77 -17.97 1.81 -7.55
CA TYR A 77 -18.69 0.87 -8.40
C TYR A 77 -20.02 0.45 -7.77
N ALA A 78 -21.07 0.41 -8.58
CA ALA A 78 -22.32 -0.27 -8.28
C ALA A 78 -22.86 -0.91 -9.55
N ASN A 79 -23.26 -2.17 -9.47
CA ASN A 79 -23.78 -2.91 -10.63
C ASN A 79 -25.31 -2.84 -10.74
N ARG A 80 -26.00 -2.52 -9.64
CA ARG A 80 -27.44 -2.30 -9.54
C ARG A 80 -27.76 -1.43 -8.30
N ASN A 81 -29.04 -1.14 -8.08
CA ASN A 81 -29.44 -0.43 -6.86
C ASN A 81 -29.00 -1.20 -5.59
N HIS A 82 -28.69 -0.46 -4.53
CA HIS A 82 -28.32 -0.96 -3.19
C HIS A 82 -27.08 -1.87 -3.15
N THR A 83 -26.23 -1.80 -4.17
CA THR A 83 -25.03 -2.64 -4.32
C THR A 83 -23.79 -1.79 -4.56
N TYR A 84 -23.48 -0.84 -3.68
CA TYR A 84 -22.20 -0.14 -3.76
C TYR A 84 -21.08 -1.03 -3.21
N TRP A 85 -20.07 -1.29 -4.04
CA TRP A 85 -18.92 -2.11 -3.69
C TRP A 85 -17.90 -1.25 -2.95
N THR A 86 -18.31 -0.71 -1.81
CA THR A 86 -17.48 0.18 -0.98
C THR A 86 -17.10 -0.46 0.35
N GLY A 87 -17.60 -1.66 0.65
CA GLY A 87 -17.23 -2.42 1.83
C GLY A 87 -15.82 -3.01 1.74
N PHE A 88 -15.41 -3.47 0.55
CA PHE A 88 -14.08 -4.06 0.35
C PHE A 88 -12.93 -3.06 0.52
N TYR A 89 -13.22 -1.76 0.53
CA TYR A 89 -12.24 -0.74 0.88
C TYR A 89 -11.69 -0.95 2.31
N THR A 90 -12.45 -1.60 3.20
CA THR A 90 -12.04 -1.91 4.58
C THR A 90 -11.98 -3.41 4.90
N SER A 91 -12.68 -4.29 4.17
CA SER A 91 -12.69 -5.74 4.44
C SER A 91 -11.29 -6.34 4.66
N ARG A 92 -11.14 -7.17 5.69
CA ARG A 92 -9.85 -7.77 6.14
C ARG A 92 -8.75 -6.73 6.41
N PRO A 93 -8.97 -5.77 7.33
CA PRO A 93 -8.02 -4.66 7.55
C PRO A 93 -6.66 -5.11 8.10
N ALA A 94 -6.58 -6.27 8.77
CA ALA A 94 -5.29 -6.83 9.18
C ALA A 94 -4.44 -7.28 7.98
N GLN A 95 -5.06 -7.89 6.96
CA GLN A 95 -4.38 -8.33 5.75
C GLN A 95 -3.92 -7.16 4.89
N LYS A 96 -4.75 -6.11 4.76
CA LYS A 96 -4.38 -4.85 4.10
C LYS A 96 -3.12 -4.25 4.71
N TYR A 97 -3.07 -4.17 6.03
CA TYR A 97 -1.90 -3.67 6.75
C TYR A 97 -0.67 -4.55 6.56
N TYR A 98 -0.81 -5.87 6.69
CA TYR A 98 0.32 -6.79 6.53
C TYR A 98 0.91 -6.71 5.12
N THR A 99 0.05 -6.59 4.11
CA THR A 99 0.47 -6.39 2.72
C THR A 99 1.19 -5.06 2.52
N ARG A 100 0.69 -3.95 3.10
CA ARG A 100 1.35 -2.65 3.02
C ARG A 100 2.71 -2.64 3.71
N GLN A 101 2.82 -3.24 4.89
CA GLN A 101 4.10 -3.41 5.60
C GLN A 101 5.11 -4.20 4.77
N LEU A 102 4.69 -5.32 4.16
CA LEU A 102 5.61 -6.14 3.37
C LEU A 102 5.96 -5.54 2.02
N SER A 103 5.09 -4.70 1.45
CA SER A 103 5.42 -3.89 0.27
C SER A 103 6.57 -2.91 0.57
N ALA A 104 6.49 -2.18 1.70
CA ALA A 104 7.56 -1.30 2.14
C ALA A 104 8.84 -2.07 2.52
N PHE A 105 8.70 -3.19 3.23
CA PHE A 105 9.82 -4.06 3.58
C PHE A 105 10.53 -4.61 2.33
N LEU A 106 9.78 -4.99 1.28
CA LEU A 106 10.34 -5.44 0.01
C LEU A 106 11.23 -4.36 -0.63
N GLN A 107 10.81 -3.09 -0.62
CA GLN A 107 11.65 -2.02 -1.13
C GLN A 107 12.94 -1.87 -0.32
N GLY A 108 12.87 -1.92 1.03
CA GLY A 108 14.05 -1.92 1.88
C GLY A 108 14.99 -3.11 1.62
N VAL A 109 14.44 -4.32 1.43
CA VAL A 109 15.20 -5.53 1.09
C VAL A 109 15.91 -5.38 -0.26
N LYS A 110 15.22 -4.87 -1.29
CA LYS A 110 15.81 -4.62 -2.63
C LYS A 110 16.95 -3.61 -2.57
N GLN A 111 16.77 -2.52 -1.83
CA GLN A 111 17.78 -1.51 -1.61
C GLN A 111 19.01 -2.09 -0.90
N MET A 112 18.81 -2.75 0.25
CA MET A 112 19.90 -3.33 1.03
C MET A 112 20.65 -4.41 0.25
N ALA A 113 19.95 -5.28 -0.48
CA ALA A 113 20.59 -6.28 -1.33
C ALA A 113 21.44 -5.66 -2.44
N SER A 114 20.94 -4.59 -3.06
CA SER A 114 21.66 -3.86 -4.12
C SER A 114 22.89 -3.14 -3.58
N LEU A 115 22.74 -2.45 -2.44
CA LEU A 115 23.82 -1.70 -1.80
C LEU A 115 24.91 -2.59 -1.21
N ALA A 116 24.54 -3.75 -0.67
CA ALA A 116 25.48 -4.77 -0.21
C ALA A 116 26.06 -5.61 -1.36
N ARG A 117 25.63 -5.36 -2.61
CA ARG A 117 26.08 -6.07 -3.82
C ARG A 117 25.98 -7.58 -3.67
N LEU A 118 24.83 -8.06 -3.19
CA LEU A 118 24.50 -9.49 -3.05
C LEU A 118 24.29 -10.19 -4.41
N ASP A 119 24.91 -9.68 -5.47
CA ASP A 119 24.77 -10.15 -6.85
C ASP A 119 25.42 -11.53 -7.05
N ASN A 120 26.40 -11.87 -6.20
CA ASN A 120 27.20 -13.09 -6.28
C ASN A 120 26.85 -14.13 -5.20
N SER A 121 25.93 -13.83 -4.28
CA SER A 121 25.55 -14.77 -3.22
C SER A 121 24.44 -15.71 -3.71
N VAL A 122 24.73 -17.01 -3.69
CA VAL A 122 23.78 -18.04 -4.10
C VAL A 122 22.55 -17.99 -3.19
N GLY A 123 21.40 -17.60 -3.74
CA GLY A 123 20.09 -17.63 -3.06
C GLY A 123 19.58 -16.29 -2.52
N SER A 124 20.39 -15.23 -2.45
CA SER A 124 19.94 -13.93 -1.92
C SER A 124 18.92 -13.27 -2.85
N LEU A 125 19.21 -13.21 -4.15
CA LEU A 125 18.24 -12.73 -5.15
C LEU A 125 16.99 -13.61 -5.24
N ASP A 126 17.11 -14.91 -4.97
CA ASP A 126 15.97 -15.82 -4.89
C ASP A 126 15.07 -15.49 -3.69
N ASN A 127 15.65 -15.13 -2.55
CA ASN A 127 14.91 -14.68 -1.39
C ASN A 127 14.18 -13.34 -1.65
N VAL A 128 14.83 -12.38 -2.33
CA VAL A 128 14.16 -11.14 -2.79
C VAL A 128 12.98 -11.48 -3.70
N HIS A 129 13.17 -12.38 -4.67
CA HIS A 129 12.11 -12.79 -5.58
C HIS A 129 10.97 -13.51 -4.86
N LYS A 130 11.25 -14.38 -3.89
CA LYS A 130 10.21 -15.04 -3.08
C LYS A 130 9.34 -14.02 -2.35
N LEU A 131 9.95 -13.02 -1.70
CA LEU A 131 9.20 -11.93 -1.07
C LEU A 131 8.40 -11.14 -2.11
N ALA A 132 9.01 -10.80 -3.25
CA ALA A 132 8.34 -10.06 -4.33
C ALA A 132 7.12 -10.82 -4.88
N THR A 133 7.22 -12.14 -5.10
CA THR A 133 6.09 -12.97 -5.54
C THR A 133 4.97 -12.99 -4.50
N SER A 134 5.28 -13.14 -3.21
CA SER A 134 4.27 -13.12 -2.14
C SER A 134 3.53 -11.79 -2.07
N VAL A 135 4.25 -10.66 -2.11
CA VAL A 135 3.66 -9.32 -2.09
C VAL A 135 2.83 -9.05 -3.36
N SER A 136 3.30 -9.51 -4.51
CA SER A 136 2.60 -9.34 -5.80
C SER A 136 1.30 -10.13 -5.84
N LEU A 137 1.31 -11.38 -5.36
CA LEU A 137 0.10 -12.20 -5.26
C LEU A 137 -0.94 -11.56 -4.32
N ALA A 138 -0.48 -10.95 -3.22
CA ALA A 138 -1.35 -10.22 -2.30
C ALA A 138 -2.00 -8.97 -2.92
N GLN A 139 -1.55 -8.49 -4.09
CA GLN A 139 -2.23 -7.41 -4.83
C GLN A 139 -3.40 -7.89 -5.68
N HIS A 140 -3.67 -9.20 -5.74
CA HIS A 140 -4.83 -9.75 -6.44
C HIS A 140 -6.12 -9.07 -5.97
N HIS A 141 -7.08 -8.89 -6.87
CA HIS A 141 -8.33 -8.17 -6.62
C HIS A 141 -9.32 -8.93 -5.71
N ASP A 142 -9.00 -10.16 -5.28
CA ASP A 142 -9.63 -10.84 -4.14
C ASP A 142 -8.70 -11.04 -2.94
N ALA A 143 -7.46 -10.56 -3.00
CA ALA A 143 -6.52 -10.62 -1.89
C ALA A 143 -6.49 -9.28 -1.12
N ILE A 144 -5.99 -8.21 -1.75
CA ILE A 144 -5.87 -6.91 -1.06
C ILE A 144 -7.24 -6.33 -0.72
N THR A 145 -8.27 -6.67 -1.48
CA THR A 145 -9.66 -6.26 -1.27
C THR A 145 -10.32 -6.97 -0.10
N GLY A 146 -9.82 -8.14 0.31
CA GLY A 146 -10.39 -8.93 1.39
C GLY A 146 -11.70 -9.65 1.00
N THR A 147 -11.82 -10.05 -0.27
CA THR A 147 -13.01 -10.67 -0.86
C THR A 147 -12.83 -12.14 -1.22
N GLU A 148 -11.79 -12.77 -0.70
CA GLU A 148 -11.58 -14.20 -0.71
C GLU A 148 -12.26 -14.93 0.46
N LYS A 149 -12.38 -16.26 0.34
CA LYS A 149 -12.77 -17.15 1.43
C LYS A 149 -11.76 -17.16 2.57
N GLN A 150 -12.20 -17.47 3.79
CA GLN A 150 -11.34 -17.42 4.98
C GLN A 150 -10.09 -18.32 4.88
N LEU A 151 -10.21 -19.50 4.28
CA LEU A 151 -9.06 -20.40 4.07
C LEU A 151 -8.03 -19.83 3.08
N VAL A 152 -8.49 -19.06 2.09
CA VAL A 152 -7.61 -18.40 1.11
C VAL A 152 -6.90 -17.21 1.75
N ALA A 153 -7.58 -16.46 2.63
CA ALA A 153 -6.95 -15.41 3.44
C ALA A 153 -5.80 -15.98 4.29
N TYR A 154 -5.97 -17.17 4.87
CA TYR A 154 -4.89 -17.86 5.58
C TYR A 154 -3.72 -18.27 4.67
N ASP A 155 -3.98 -18.74 3.45
CA ASP A 155 -2.93 -19.04 2.46
C ASP A 155 -2.15 -17.76 2.08
N TYR A 156 -2.82 -16.63 1.84
CA TYR A 156 -2.14 -15.36 1.60
C TYR A 156 -1.28 -14.94 2.80
N ALA A 157 -1.80 -15.01 4.03
CA ALA A 157 -1.03 -14.70 5.24
C ALA A 157 0.19 -15.62 5.39
N GLN A 158 0.05 -16.92 5.11
CA GLN A 158 1.14 -17.88 5.14
C GLN A 158 2.23 -17.54 4.10
N ARG A 159 1.84 -17.25 2.86
CA ARG A 159 2.79 -16.88 1.78
C ARG A 159 3.52 -15.58 2.08
N LEU A 160 2.81 -14.59 2.61
CA LEU A 160 3.39 -13.33 3.06
C LEU A 160 4.42 -13.57 4.18
N SER A 161 4.11 -14.43 5.15
CA SER A 161 5.04 -14.81 6.23
C SER A 161 6.29 -15.54 5.71
N VAL A 162 6.14 -16.48 4.77
CA VAL A 162 7.27 -17.16 4.12
C VAL A 162 8.15 -16.17 3.35
N GLY A 163 7.54 -15.22 2.63
CA GLY A 163 8.25 -14.14 1.94
C GLY A 163 8.99 -13.22 2.90
N GLN A 164 8.35 -12.82 4.01
CA GLN A 164 8.95 -11.99 5.05
C GLN A 164 10.20 -12.65 5.64
N ALA A 165 10.13 -13.94 5.99
CA ALA A 165 11.28 -14.69 6.49
C ALA A 165 12.43 -14.77 5.46
N ALA A 166 12.11 -14.85 4.16
CA ALA A 166 13.12 -14.78 3.09
C ALA A 166 13.80 -13.41 3.03
N GLY A 167 13.03 -12.32 3.04
CA GLY A 167 13.58 -10.97 3.08
C GLY A 167 14.46 -10.70 4.32
N GLN A 168 14.05 -11.20 5.49
CA GLN A 168 14.83 -11.08 6.73
C GLN A 168 16.20 -11.79 6.68
N ARG A 169 16.31 -12.89 5.92
CA ARG A 169 17.62 -13.52 5.65
C ARG A 169 18.49 -12.64 4.77
N THR A 170 17.93 -12.10 3.68
CA THR A 170 18.66 -11.17 2.80
C THR A 170 19.12 -9.92 3.55
N VAL A 171 18.30 -9.37 4.46
CA VAL A 171 18.70 -8.21 5.27
C VAL A 171 19.86 -8.56 6.22
N ASN A 172 19.87 -9.74 6.82
CA ASN A 172 21.02 -10.19 7.63
C ASN A 172 22.30 -10.33 6.80
N GLU A 173 22.20 -10.91 5.60
CA GLU A 173 23.35 -11.00 4.67
C GLU A 173 23.86 -9.61 4.28
N ALA A 174 22.95 -8.66 4.02
CA ALA A 174 23.32 -7.29 3.71
C ALA A 174 24.00 -6.61 4.91
N TYR A 175 23.47 -6.76 6.13
CA TYR A 175 24.12 -6.24 7.33
C TYR A 175 25.49 -6.87 7.58
N ALA A 176 25.66 -8.17 7.30
CA ALA A 176 26.95 -8.83 7.42
C ALA A 176 28.05 -8.22 6.53
N ILE A 177 27.67 -7.56 5.44
CA ILE A 177 28.60 -6.83 4.56
C ILE A 177 28.70 -5.36 4.98
N LEU A 178 27.56 -4.68 5.17
CA LEU A 178 27.52 -3.24 5.37
C LEU A 178 27.95 -2.81 6.79
N MET A 179 27.76 -3.66 7.79
CA MET A 179 28.15 -3.36 9.17
C MET A 179 29.56 -3.84 9.49
N ASN A 180 30.02 -4.96 8.91
CA ASN A 180 31.23 -5.62 9.38
C ASN A 180 32.51 -4.87 9.00
N LYS A 181 33.44 -4.74 9.95
CA LYS A 181 34.78 -4.20 9.70
C LYS A 181 35.80 -5.32 9.76
N GLY A 182 36.66 -5.39 8.75
CA GLY A 182 37.71 -6.41 8.67
C GLY A 182 37.13 -7.83 8.66
N GLU A 183 37.76 -8.73 9.43
CA GLU A 183 37.42 -10.16 9.50
C GLU A 183 36.55 -10.51 10.73
N ALA A 184 35.85 -9.54 11.32
CA ALA A 184 34.98 -9.80 12.46
C ALA A 184 33.83 -10.75 12.08
N THR A 185 33.35 -11.55 13.04
CA THR A 185 32.16 -12.39 12.83
C THR A 185 30.93 -11.49 12.77
N PRO A 186 30.10 -11.55 11.71
CA PRO A 186 28.91 -10.70 11.58
C PRO A 186 27.95 -10.81 12.77
N VAL A 187 27.41 -9.68 13.22
CA VAL A 187 26.37 -9.65 14.26
C VAL A 187 25.04 -10.07 13.68
N GLN A 188 24.52 -11.21 14.13
CA GLN A 188 23.20 -11.68 13.76
C GLN A 188 22.11 -10.70 14.24
N GLN A 189 21.28 -10.25 13.31
CA GLN A 189 20.10 -9.45 13.59
C GLN A 189 18.85 -10.32 13.73
N VAL A 190 18.05 -10.00 14.75
CA VAL A 190 16.78 -10.63 15.11
C VAL A 190 15.64 -9.68 14.78
N PHE A 191 14.60 -10.18 14.12
CA PHE A 191 13.40 -9.40 13.80
C PHE A 191 12.24 -9.79 14.69
N CYS A 192 11.62 -8.81 15.34
CA CYS A 192 10.46 -9.01 16.19
C CYS A 192 9.18 -8.63 15.42
N ASN A 193 8.53 -9.63 14.83
CA ASN A 193 7.32 -9.43 14.00
C ASN A 193 6.06 -9.09 14.82
N TYR A 194 6.10 -9.28 16.15
CA TYR A 194 4.96 -9.08 17.06
C TYR A 194 5.14 -7.86 17.99
N ARG A 195 5.95 -6.88 17.59
CA ARG A 195 6.17 -5.66 18.39
C ARG A 195 4.90 -4.84 18.61
N ASN A 196 3.99 -4.80 17.62
CA ASN A 196 2.71 -4.10 17.72
C ASN A 196 1.82 -4.65 18.85
N VAL A 197 2.05 -5.87 19.31
CA VAL A 197 1.40 -6.49 20.46
C VAL A 197 2.36 -6.65 21.64
N SER A 198 3.42 -5.85 21.68
CA SER A 198 4.39 -5.78 22.77
C SER A 198 5.17 -7.09 23.00
N VAL A 199 5.47 -7.85 21.95
CA VAL A 199 6.26 -9.09 22.03
C VAL A 199 7.54 -8.96 21.22
N CYS A 200 8.68 -9.12 21.89
CA CYS A 200 9.98 -9.20 21.24
C CYS A 200 10.96 -10.04 22.07
N SER A 201 11.45 -11.15 21.50
CA SER A 201 12.36 -12.06 22.21
C SER A 201 13.73 -11.45 22.47
N ALA A 202 14.18 -10.53 21.61
CA ALA A 202 15.50 -9.92 21.71
C ALA A 202 15.59 -8.81 22.77
N SER A 203 14.49 -8.13 23.09
CA SER A 203 14.48 -6.99 24.01
C SER A 203 13.68 -7.24 25.29
N GLY A 204 12.66 -8.12 25.27
CA GLY A 204 11.71 -8.27 26.36
C GLY A 204 12.35 -8.51 27.72
N ARG A 205 13.27 -9.49 27.81
CA ARG A 205 13.98 -9.83 29.07
C ARG A 205 15.45 -9.43 29.07
N ALA A 206 15.90 -8.70 28.06
CA ALA A 206 17.32 -8.42 27.88
C ALA A 206 17.73 -7.21 28.71
N SER A 207 18.80 -7.36 29.50
CA SER A 207 19.40 -6.22 30.21
C SER A 207 20.23 -5.35 29.28
N ASN A 208 20.87 -5.93 28.26
CA ASN A 208 21.66 -5.20 27.27
C ASN A 208 21.34 -5.74 25.88
N PHE A 209 21.09 -4.85 24.94
CA PHE A 209 20.84 -5.20 23.55
C PHE A 209 21.08 -3.99 22.65
N GLN A 210 21.15 -4.22 21.35
CA GLN A 210 21.26 -3.16 20.35
C GLN A 210 20.00 -3.12 19.49
N VAL A 211 19.64 -1.92 19.05
CA VAL A 211 18.54 -1.65 18.12
C VAL A 211 19.12 -1.03 16.87
N THR A 212 19.17 -1.78 15.78
CA THR A 212 19.61 -1.29 14.47
C THR A 212 18.39 -0.99 13.62
N MET A 213 18.29 0.25 13.14
CA MET A 213 17.15 0.72 12.35
C MET A 213 17.61 1.14 10.95
N TYR A 214 17.01 0.56 9.92
CA TYR A 214 17.21 0.95 8.53
C TYR A 214 16.12 1.92 8.06
N ASN A 215 16.54 3.06 7.50
CA ASN A 215 15.70 4.05 6.85
C ASN A 215 15.75 3.85 5.33
N PRO A 216 14.66 3.36 4.71
CA PRO A 216 14.60 3.15 3.27
C PRO A 216 14.31 4.45 2.47
N LEU A 217 14.04 5.58 3.14
CA LEU A 217 13.84 6.87 2.47
C LEU A 217 15.18 7.53 2.13
N ALA A 218 15.22 8.24 1.01
CA ALA A 218 16.39 9.00 0.55
C ALA A 218 16.61 10.34 1.27
N TRP A 219 15.87 10.58 2.36
CA TRP A 219 16.00 11.73 3.25
C TRP A 219 16.35 11.26 4.66
N PRO A 220 17.06 12.08 5.47
CA PRO A 220 17.19 11.79 6.88
C PRO A 220 15.82 11.79 7.55
N VAL A 221 15.58 10.82 8.43
CA VAL A 221 14.30 10.65 9.12
C VAL A 221 14.57 10.56 10.61
N GLN A 222 13.85 11.38 11.38
CA GLN A 222 13.67 11.14 12.80
C GLN A 222 12.51 10.16 12.96
N TYR A 223 12.75 9.06 13.66
CA TYR A 223 11.76 8.02 13.93
C TYR A 223 11.62 7.82 15.43
N THR A 224 10.40 7.63 15.93
CA THR A 224 10.20 7.28 17.34
C THR A 224 10.20 5.76 17.49
N ALA A 225 11.31 5.21 17.98
CA ALA A 225 11.45 3.80 18.24
C ALA A 225 10.62 3.40 19.47
N ARG A 226 9.85 2.32 19.33
CA ARG A 226 9.07 1.70 20.41
C ARG A 226 9.47 0.24 20.55
N VAL A 227 9.99 -0.11 21.72
CA VAL A 227 10.65 -1.39 21.98
C VAL A 227 10.04 -2.06 23.20
N PRO A 228 9.45 -3.27 23.08
CA PRO A 228 8.92 -4.01 24.23
C PRO A 228 10.05 -4.42 25.18
N VAL A 229 9.92 -4.12 26.47
CA VAL A 229 10.93 -4.41 27.52
C VAL A 229 10.26 -4.70 28.86
N ASP A 230 10.86 -5.56 29.70
CA ASP A 230 10.34 -5.90 31.04
C ASP A 230 10.92 -5.00 32.14
N GLY A 231 12.16 -4.53 31.92
CA GLY A 231 12.84 -3.59 32.82
C GLY A 231 12.09 -2.26 32.97
N GLN A 232 12.32 -1.59 34.11
CA GLN A 232 11.68 -0.32 34.43
C GLN A 232 12.52 0.91 34.08
N ASN A 233 13.83 0.75 33.89
CA ASN A 233 14.76 1.85 33.61
C ASN A 233 15.82 1.38 32.61
N TYR A 234 15.95 2.12 31.51
CA TYR A 234 16.97 1.86 30.50
C TYR A 234 17.67 3.17 30.14
N LYS A 235 18.97 3.07 29.95
CA LYS A 235 19.80 4.07 29.30
C LYS A 235 19.92 3.71 27.82
N VAL A 236 19.61 4.68 26.95
CA VAL A 236 19.78 4.54 25.50
C VAL A 236 20.97 5.39 25.06
N LEU A 237 21.95 4.76 24.43
CA LEU A 237 23.10 5.42 23.82
C LEU A 237 22.93 5.46 22.31
N SER A 238 23.34 6.56 21.70
CA SER A 238 23.27 6.78 20.26
C SER A 238 24.28 5.91 19.48
N ASP A 239 24.32 6.08 18.16
CA ASP A 239 25.25 5.37 17.28
C ASP A 239 26.73 5.66 17.53
N ASP A 240 27.05 6.69 18.31
CA ASP A 240 28.39 6.99 18.80
C ASP A 240 28.81 6.20 20.06
N GLY A 241 27.89 5.42 20.63
CA GLY A 241 28.14 4.58 21.80
C GLY A 241 28.30 5.33 23.13
N HIS A 242 28.10 6.65 23.19
CA HIS A 242 28.29 7.42 24.43
C HIS A 242 27.28 8.57 24.66
N THR A 243 26.70 9.15 23.60
CA THR A 243 25.66 10.18 23.74
C THR A 243 24.35 9.54 24.21
N VAL A 244 23.82 10.03 25.33
CA VAL A 244 22.53 9.59 25.86
C VAL A 244 21.40 10.20 25.05
N VAL A 245 20.49 9.35 24.56
CA VAL A 245 19.29 9.75 23.84
C VAL A 245 18.12 9.86 24.83
N PRO A 246 17.30 10.93 24.76
CA PRO A 246 16.07 11.01 25.53
C PRO A 246 15.19 9.79 25.28
N SER A 247 14.72 9.17 26.37
CA SER A 247 13.90 7.98 26.31
C SER A 247 12.87 7.98 27.44
N ASP A 248 11.69 7.47 27.14
CA ASP A 248 10.59 7.28 28.07
C ASP A 248 10.26 5.80 28.21
N ILE A 249 9.65 5.43 29.34
CA ILE A 249 9.14 4.09 29.57
C ILE A 249 7.66 4.18 29.92
N PHE A 250 6.84 3.47 29.14
CA PHE A 250 5.40 3.39 29.34
C PHE A 250 5.00 1.99 29.75
N SER A 251 4.07 1.89 30.71
CA SER A 251 3.47 0.59 31.05
C SER A 251 2.61 0.09 29.89
N VAL A 252 2.85 -1.17 29.50
CA VAL A 252 2.01 -1.89 28.54
C VAL A 252 0.76 -2.35 29.30
N LYS A 253 -0.41 -1.87 28.88
CA LYS A 253 -1.68 -2.30 29.46
C LYS A 253 -2.12 -3.65 28.88
N ALA A 254 -3.03 -4.29 29.61
CA ALA A 254 -3.75 -5.44 29.10
C ALA A 254 -4.45 -5.04 27.80
N ALA A 255 -4.17 -5.77 26.72
CA ALA A 255 -4.84 -5.60 25.45
C ALA A 255 -6.06 -6.53 25.39
N PRO A 256 -7.04 -6.28 24.50
CA PRO A 256 -8.19 -7.17 24.36
C PRO A 256 -7.77 -8.63 24.15
N PRO A 257 -8.51 -9.60 24.72
CA PRO A 257 -8.31 -11.01 24.41
C PRO A 257 -8.30 -11.26 22.90
N GLY A 258 -7.51 -12.21 22.43
CA GLY A 258 -7.45 -12.58 21.01
C GLY A 258 -6.49 -11.75 20.14
N ILE A 259 -5.87 -10.68 20.66
CA ILE A 259 -4.88 -9.90 19.90
C ILE A 259 -3.50 -10.59 19.77
N ARG A 260 -3.22 -11.59 20.62
CA ARG A 260 -1.93 -12.31 20.65
C ARG A 260 -2.09 -13.81 20.44
N PRO A 261 -1.11 -14.48 19.80
CA PRO A 261 -1.07 -15.94 19.77
C PRO A 261 -1.02 -16.54 21.18
N LYS A 262 -1.66 -17.71 21.33
CA LYS A 262 -1.71 -18.43 22.61
C LYS A 262 -0.30 -18.74 23.12
N GLY A 263 -0.03 -18.41 24.38
CA GLY A 263 1.26 -18.66 25.04
C GLY A 263 2.30 -17.55 24.91
N MET A 264 2.08 -16.54 24.05
CA MET A 264 2.95 -15.37 24.00
C MET A 264 2.63 -14.39 25.13
N GLN A 265 3.63 -14.07 25.93
CA GLN A 265 3.52 -13.07 27.00
C GLN A 265 4.01 -11.72 26.48
N PRO A 266 3.23 -10.63 26.63
CA PRO A 266 3.72 -9.30 26.33
C PRO A 266 4.78 -8.89 27.34
N SER A 267 5.68 -8.02 26.89
CA SER A 267 6.54 -7.28 27.82
C SER A 267 5.72 -6.36 28.71
N LEU A 268 6.23 -6.11 29.92
CA LEU A 268 5.54 -5.28 30.92
C LEU A 268 5.53 -3.79 30.55
N ASN A 269 6.57 -3.34 29.87
CA ASN A 269 6.77 -1.96 29.51
C ASN A 269 7.16 -1.82 28.02
N GLU A 270 7.14 -0.59 27.57
CA GLU A 270 7.60 -0.17 26.26
C GLU A 270 8.57 1.00 26.43
N LEU A 271 9.80 0.80 25.97
CA LEU A 271 10.82 1.82 25.86
C LEU A 271 10.60 2.62 24.58
N VAL A 272 10.53 3.94 24.71
CA VAL A 272 10.28 4.87 23.60
C VAL A 272 11.43 5.87 23.52
N PHE A 273 12.06 6.01 22.35
CA PHE A 273 13.16 6.96 22.16
C PHE A 273 13.22 7.48 20.72
N SER A 274 13.81 8.66 20.52
CA SER A 274 14.00 9.25 19.19
C SER A 274 15.25 8.69 18.51
N ALA A 275 15.09 8.17 17.29
CA ALA A 275 16.17 7.64 16.46
C ALA A 275 16.36 8.52 15.21
N ASN A 276 17.56 9.08 15.04
CA ASN A 276 17.95 9.88 13.88
C ASN A 276 18.64 9.01 12.83
N LEU A 277 17.93 8.69 11.74
CA LEU A 277 18.41 7.77 10.72
C LEU A 277 18.95 8.52 9.49
N PRO A 278 20.11 8.11 8.95
CA PRO A 278 20.62 8.68 7.71
C PRO A 278 19.73 8.29 6.52
N PRO A 279 19.79 9.03 5.40
CA PRO A 279 19.07 8.65 4.18
C PRO A 279 19.59 7.32 3.64
N LEU A 280 18.70 6.43 3.21
CA LEU A 280 19.00 5.13 2.61
C LEU A 280 20.08 4.36 3.39
N GLY A 281 19.88 4.21 4.69
CA GLY A 281 20.95 3.84 5.60
C GLY A 281 20.45 3.42 6.97
N PHE A 282 21.37 3.08 7.87
CA PHE A 282 21.03 2.60 9.20
C PHE A 282 21.81 3.30 10.31
N ALA A 283 21.27 3.22 11.52
CA ALA A 283 21.94 3.57 12.76
C ALA A 283 21.65 2.50 13.85
N THR A 284 22.64 2.23 14.70
CA THR A 284 22.58 1.26 15.80
C THR A 284 22.60 1.97 17.14
N TYR A 285 21.59 1.75 17.98
CA TYR A 285 21.49 2.30 19.32
C TYR A 285 21.77 1.22 20.35
N PHE A 286 22.40 1.58 21.48
CA PHE A 286 22.72 0.64 22.55
C PHE A 286 21.78 0.86 23.73
N VAL A 287 21.06 -0.18 24.12
CA VAL A 287 20.11 -0.13 25.23
C VAL A 287 20.67 -0.94 26.39
N GLN A 288 20.78 -0.29 27.54
CA GLN A 288 21.37 -0.86 28.75
C GLN A 288 20.43 -0.62 29.93
N LEU A 289 20.09 -1.68 30.66
CA LEU A 289 19.31 -1.59 31.89
C LEU A 289 20.13 -0.77 32.90
N ASP A 290 19.52 0.27 33.45
CA ASP A 290 20.21 1.19 34.36
C ASP A 290 19.30 1.57 35.52
N ASP A 291 19.56 0.97 36.69
CA ASP A 291 18.78 1.21 37.90
C ASP A 291 19.00 2.61 38.52
N THR A 292 19.96 3.38 38.00
CA THR A 292 20.32 4.70 38.53
C THR A 292 19.71 5.88 37.78
N VAL A 293 19.15 5.67 36.58
CA VAL A 293 18.47 6.73 35.83
C VAL A 293 17.19 7.13 36.55
N LEU A 294 17.10 8.41 36.92
CA LEU A 294 15.92 9.00 37.56
C LEU A 294 14.68 8.79 36.69
N ARG A 295 13.63 8.23 37.29
CA ARG A 295 12.31 8.09 36.68
C ARG A 295 11.86 9.44 36.10
N TRP A 296 11.46 9.45 34.83
CA TRP A 296 10.33 10.29 34.45
C TRP A 296 9.09 9.68 35.10
N THR A 297 8.80 10.10 36.33
CA THR A 297 7.50 9.81 36.95
C THR A 297 6.46 10.49 36.08
N SER A 298 5.58 9.69 35.46
CA SER A 298 4.37 10.19 34.83
C SER A 298 3.60 11.02 35.86
N GLU A 299 3.74 12.34 35.79
CA GLU A 299 2.87 13.23 36.55
C GLU A 299 1.49 13.17 35.90
N THR A 300 0.60 12.34 36.45
CA THR A 300 -0.85 12.50 36.26
C THR A 300 -1.27 13.78 36.99
N LYS A 301 -0.92 14.95 36.44
CA LYS A 301 -1.49 16.22 36.88
C LYS A 301 -2.92 16.28 36.35
N LYS A 302 -3.89 16.13 37.24
CA LYS A 302 -5.33 16.31 36.96
C LYS A 302 -5.65 17.65 36.31
N ASP A 303 -4.76 18.65 36.47
CA ASP A 303 -4.99 20.02 36.02
C ASP A 303 -4.54 20.32 34.59
N SER A 304 -3.98 19.36 33.83
CA SER A 304 -3.71 19.57 32.41
C SER A 304 -4.29 18.47 31.53
N TYR A 305 -5.54 18.65 31.09
CA TYR A 305 -6.19 17.86 30.02
C TYR A 305 -5.61 18.19 28.64
N THR A 306 -4.29 18.32 28.55
CA THR A 306 -3.59 18.79 27.35
C THR A 306 -2.30 18.02 27.16
N ILE A 307 -2.14 17.46 25.96
CA ILE A 307 -0.87 16.93 25.45
C ILE A 307 -0.30 17.91 24.43
N ARG A 308 1.01 18.14 24.50
CA ARG A 308 1.67 19.20 23.74
C ARG A 308 3.09 18.80 23.35
N GLY A 309 3.41 18.98 22.07
CA GLY A 309 4.76 18.91 21.53
C GLY A 309 5.25 20.29 21.07
N LYS A 310 6.28 20.31 20.23
CA LYS A 310 6.84 21.55 19.66
C LYS A 310 5.92 22.18 18.61
N TYR A 311 5.22 21.35 17.85
CA TYR A 311 4.47 21.77 16.66
C TYR A 311 2.96 21.69 16.81
N VAL A 312 2.46 20.80 17.68
CA VAL A 312 1.02 20.55 17.83
C VAL A 312 0.62 20.40 19.30
N GLU A 313 -0.60 20.81 19.60
CA GLU A 313 -1.25 20.66 20.90
C GLU A 313 -2.65 20.10 20.72
N VAL A 314 -3.04 19.18 21.61
CA VAL A 314 -4.40 18.64 21.70
C VAL A 314 -4.93 18.85 23.11
N GLN A 315 -6.14 19.43 23.19
CA GLN A 315 -6.86 19.58 24.45
C GLN A 315 -8.03 18.61 24.52
N PHE A 316 -8.25 18.07 25.70
CA PHE A 316 -9.31 17.13 26.05
C PHE A 316 -10.28 17.76 27.05
N ALA A 317 -11.50 17.26 27.07
CA ALA A 317 -12.45 17.51 28.14
C ALA A 317 -12.17 16.57 29.34
N GLU A 318 -12.81 16.83 30.49
CA GLU A 318 -12.61 16.03 31.71
C GLU A 318 -13.04 14.57 31.55
N ASP A 319 -14.03 14.32 30.70
CA ASP A 319 -14.54 13.00 30.32
C ASP A 319 -13.66 12.30 29.26
N GLY A 320 -12.55 12.94 28.86
CA GLY A 320 -11.53 12.38 27.99
C GLY A 320 -11.77 12.58 26.49
N TYR A 321 -12.85 13.21 26.04
CA TYR A 321 -13.03 13.47 24.61
C TYR A 321 -12.08 14.57 24.12
N VAL A 322 -11.61 14.44 22.88
CA VAL A 322 -10.86 15.51 22.20
C VAL A 322 -11.79 16.72 22.03
N LYS A 323 -11.27 17.91 22.34
CA LYS A 323 -11.99 19.18 22.31
C LYS A 323 -11.40 20.18 21.29
N GLN A 324 -10.08 20.19 21.15
CA GLN A 324 -9.38 21.20 20.37
C GLN A 324 -8.06 20.67 19.83
N LEU A 325 -7.73 21.07 18.61
CA LEU A 325 -6.44 20.87 17.97
C LEU A 325 -5.83 22.23 17.64
N THR A 326 -4.56 22.41 17.97
CA THR A 326 -3.80 23.62 17.65
C THR A 326 -2.50 23.26 16.95
N ASN A 327 -2.30 23.80 15.74
CA ASN A 327 -0.99 23.90 15.10
C ASN A 327 -0.26 25.11 15.67
N LEU A 328 0.80 24.85 16.43
CA LEU A 328 1.57 25.85 17.17
C LEU A 328 2.51 26.66 16.26
N VAL A 329 2.81 26.16 15.05
CA VAL A 329 3.67 26.87 14.08
C VAL A 329 2.91 27.99 13.41
N THR A 330 1.71 27.69 12.90
CA THR A 330 0.86 28.68 12.24
C THR A 330 -0.08 29.41 13.21
N ASN A 331 -0.01 29.07 14.51
CA ASN A 331 -0.95 29.52 15.55
C ASN A 331 -2.42 29.29 15.13
N MET A 332 -2.69 28.15 14.48
CA MET A 332 -4.01 27.81 13.98
C MET A 332 -4.71 26.86 14.94
N THR A 333 -5.86 27.27 15.45
CA THR A 333 -6.66 26.48 16.39
C THR A 333 -8.02 26.16 15.77
N ALA A 334 -8.48 24.92 15.94
CA ALA A 334 -9.81 24.48 15.55
C ALA A 334 -10.48 23.65 16.68
N PRO A 335 -11.79 23.85 16.93
CA PRO A 335 -12.54 22.89 17.74
C PRO A 335 -12.54 21.55 16.99
N LEU A 336 -12.06 20.50 17.64
CA LEU A 336 -11.97 19.16 17.06
C LEU A 336 -12.67 18.20 18.00
N THR A 337 -13.60 17.42 17.48
CA THR A 337 -14.10 16.23 18.17
C THR A 337 -13.69 14.99 17.40
N GLN A 338 -13.38 13.92 18.12
CA GLN A 338 -13.18 12.60 17.53
C GLN A 338 -13.97 11.58 18.34
N ASN A 339 -14.64 10.67 17.65
CA ASN A 339 -15.40 9.61 18.28
C ASN A 339 -15.55 8.37 17.37
N PHE A 340 -15.81 7.20 17.98
CA PHE A 340 -16.14 5.98 17.25
C PHE A 340 -17.65 5.78 17.09
N TYR A 341 -18.02 5.20 15.96
CA TYR A 341 -19.39 4.81 15.67
C TYR A 341 -19.38 3.45 14.96
N TYR A 342 -20.55 2.82 14.82
CA TYR A 342 -20.70 1.73 13.87
C TYR A 342 -22.01 1.85 13.10
N TYR A 343 -21.99 1.41 11.85
CA TYR A 343 -23.19 1.12 11.09
C TYR A 343 -23.66 -0.30 11.38
N GLU A 344 -24.97 -0.46 11.57
CA GLU A 344 -25.61 -1.76 11.53
C GLU A 344 -25.74 -2.17 10.04
N PRO A 345 -25.22 -3.33 9.63
CA PRO A 345 -25.36 -3.79 8.26
C PRO A 345 -26.82 -4.14 7.97
N PHE A 346 -27.26 -3.88 6.74
CA PHE A 346 -28.51 -4.43 6.24
C PHE A 346 -28.32 -5.93 5.98
N GLU A 347 -29.19 -6.75 6.57
CA GLU A 347 -29.23 -8.20 6.38
C GLU A 347 -30.53 -8.58 5.69
N GLY A 348 -30.45 -8.99 4.43
CA GLY A 348 -31.57 -9.43 3.62
C GLY A 348 -31.35 -10.80 2.98
N ASP A 349 -32.32 -11.22 2.16
CA ASP A 349 -32.32 -12.54 1.53
C ASP A 349 -31.55 -12.58 0.19
N ASN A 350 -31.06 -11.43 -0.30
CA ASN A 350 -30.33 -11.27 -1.55
C ASN A 350 -31.08 -11.72 -2.82
N HIS A 351 -32.39 -11.99 -2.77
CA HIS A 351 -33.18 -12.37 -3.94
C HIS A 351 -33.46 -11.20 -4.88
N SER A 352 -33.37 -9.98 -4.37
CA SER A 352 -33.54 -8.75 -5.14
C SER A 352 -32.61 -7.65 -4.63
N PRO A 353 -32.35 -6.60 -5.45
CA PRO A 353 -31.55 -5.45 -5.01
C PRO A 353 -32.07 -4.80 -3.71
N LEU A 354 -33.39 -4.75 -3.51
CA LEU A 354 -34.00 -4.16 -2.31
C LEU A 354 -33.65 -4.92 -1.02
N ASN A 355 -33.38 -6.22 -1.13
CA ASN A 355 -33.02 -7.10 -0.02
C ASN A 355 -31.53 -7.49 -0.05
N GLN A 356 -30.68 -6.71 -0.73
CA GLN A 356 -29.24 -6.94 -0.78
C GLN A 356 -28.60 -6.77 0.60
N SER A 357 -27.85 -7.76 1.05
CA SER A 357 -27.07 -7.70 2.30
C SER A 357 -25.77 -6.92 2.12
N SER A 358 -25.30 -6.30 3.21
CA SER A 358 -23.89 -5.93 3.38
C SER A 358 -23.04 -7.21 3.44
N GLY A 359 -21.81 -7.19 2.93
CA GLY A 359 -20.92 -8.35 2.89
C GLY A 359 -19.47 -7.97 2.62
N ALA A 360 -18.66 -8.94 2.18
CA ALA A 360 -17.24 -8.71 1.90
C ALA A 360 -17.02 -7.61 0.85
N TYR A 361 -17.86 -7.54 -0.19
CA TYR A 361 -17.82 -6.51 -1.23
C TYR A 361 -18.66 -5.29 -0.87
N ILE A 362 -19.93 -5.54 -0.51
CA ILE A 362 -20.96 -4.51 -0.41
C ILE A 362 -20.92 -3.87 0.98
N PHE A 363 -20.98 -2.54 1.00
CA PHE A 363 -21.36 -1.79 2.20
C PHE A 363 -22.80 -1.31 2.01
N ARG A 364 -23.70 -1.78 2.87
CA ARG A 364 -25.09 -1.34 2.90
C ARG A 364 -25.56 -1.16 4.34
N PRO A 365 -25.51 0.06 4.89
CA PRO A 365 -25.98 0.30 6.24
C PRO A 365 -27.51 0.25 6.29
N LYS A 366 -28.07 -0.30 7.38
CA LYS A 366 -29.52 -0.34 7.62
C LYS A 366 -30.12 1.05 7.85
N SER A 367 -29.32 2.00 8.31
CA SER A 367 -29.68 3.37 8.65
C SER A 367 -28.54 4.31 8.25
N GLU A 368 -28.88 5.51 7.77
CA GLU A 368 -27.90 6.56 7.48
C GLU A 368 -27.21 7.09 8.74
N LYS A 369 -27.84 6.94 9.91
CA LYS A 369 -27.30 7.37 11.20
C LYS A 369 -26.59 6.19 11.87
N PRO A 370 -25.27 6.26 12.10
CA PRO A 370 -24.54 5.23 12.81
C PRO A 370 -24.76 5.34 14.33
N VAL A 371 -24.49 4.26 15.04
CA VAL A 371 -24.61 4.18 16.50
C VAL A 371 -23.31 4.67 17.15
N LYS A 372 -23.43 5.64 18.07
CA LYS A 372 -22.29 6.22 18.79
C LYS A 372 -21.75 5.26 19.84
N ILE A 373 -20.44 5.09 19.90
CA ILE A 373 -19.74 4.45 21.02
C ILE A 373 -19.16 5.56 21.91
N ASN A 374 -19.47 5.54 23.21
CA ASN A 374 -19.01 6.53 24.18
C ASN A 374 -17.74 6.06 24.89
N ILE A 375 -16.94 6.99 25.41
CA ILE A 375 -15.87 6.68 26.37
C ILE A 375 -16.48 6.15 27.67
N THR A 376 -16.10 4.94 28.08
CA THR A 376 -16.43 4.37 29.40
C THR A 376 -15.37 4.71 30.44
N THR A 377 -14.11 4.87 30.03
CA THR A 377 -13.00 5.18 30.94
C THR A 377 -11.96 6.03 30.25
N PHE A 378 -11.66 7.19 30.82
CA PHE A 378 -10.49 7.98 30.46
C PHE A 378 -9.38 7.68 31.47
N GLU A 379 -8.31 7.01 31.03
CA GLU A 379 -7.21 6.63 31.94
C GLU A 379 -6.32 7.82 32.31
N GLY A 380 -6.47 8.95 31.61
CA GLY A 380 -5.75 10.18 31.83
C GLY A 380 -4.66 10.44 30.78
N ILE A 381 -3.80 11.40 31.13
CA ILE A 381 -2.69 11.85 30.30
C ILE A 381 -1.37 11.43 30.95
N PHE A 382 -0.47 10.91 30.12
CA PHE A 382 0.85 10.43 30.46
C PHE A 382 1.87 11.27 29.70
N LYS A 383 2.71 12.02 30.42
CA LYS A 383 3.68 12.93 29.83
C LYS A 383 5.09 12.36 29.93
N GLY A 384 5.67 12.04 28.78
CA GLY A 384 7.08 11.72 28.62
C GLY A 384 7.87 12.87 28.00
N SER A 385 9.18 12.70 27.94
CA SER A 385 10.16 13.61 27.32
C SER A 385 10.24 13.51 25.79
N VAL A 386 9.77 12.40 25.21
CA VAL A 386 9.76 12.10 23.76
C VAL A 386 8.33 12.09 23.23
N VAL A 387 7.38 11.61 24.03
CA VAL A 387 5.96 11.51 23.64
C VAL A 387 5.03 11.76 24.82
N GLN A 388 3.86 12.33 24.54
CA GLN A 388 2.76 12.43 25.49
C GLN A 388 1.55 11.67 24.95
N GLU A 389 0.88 10.91 25.82
CA GLU A 389 -0.24 10.05 25.46
C GLU A 389 -1.50 10.42 26.26
N ALA A 390 -2.65 10.41 25.62
CA ALA A 390 -3.95 10.36 26.27
C ALA A 390 -4.61 9.00 25.95
N ARG A 391 -5.07 8.29 26.97
CA ARG A 391 -5.56 6.91 26.83
C ARG A 391 -7.06 6.84 27.10
N GLN A 392 -7.81 6.34 26.12
CA GLN A 392 -9.27 6.31 26.10
C GLN A 392 -9.76 4.87 25.91
N VAL A 393 -10.68 4.44 26.78
CA VAL A 393 -11.41 3.18 26.65
C VAL A 393 -12.85 3.51 26.33
N PHE A 394 -13.31 3.09 25.16
CA PHE A 394 -14.67 3.31 24.69
C PHE A 394 -15.61 2.21 25.19
N ASN A 395 -15.19 0.96 25.07
CA ASN A 395 -15.90 -0.17 25.67
C ASN A 395 -14.95 -1.36 25.77
N SER A 396 -15.49 -2.56 25.99
CA SER A 396 -14.69 -3.79 26.11
C SER A 396 -13.94 -4.21 24.84
N TRP A 397 -14.25 -3.64 23.68
CA TRP A 397 -13.69 -4.02 22.38
C TRP A 397 -13.19 -2.83 21.53
N VAL A 398 -13.22 -1.60 22.07
CA VAL A 398 -12.69 -0.40 21.40
C VAL A 398 -11.86 0.42 22.39
N THR A 399 -10.58 0.58 22.08
CA THR A 399 -9.64 1.42 22.84
C THR A 399 -8.84 2.31 21.89
N GLN A 400 -8.40 3.47 22.38
CA GLN A 400 -7.62 4.42 21.62
C GLN A 400 -6.52 5.06 22.48
N VAL A 401 -5.38 5.31 21.86
CA VAL A 401 -4.30 6.13 22.43
C VAL A 401 -4.04 7.28 21.47
N VAL A 402 -4.24 8.51 21.96
CA VAL A 402 -3.92 9.74 21.22
C VAL A 402 -2.52 10.18 21.62
N ARG A 403 -1.63 10.37 20.65
CA ARG A 403 -0.23 10.73 20.92
C ARG A 403 0.17 12.02 20.24
N VAL A 404 0.94 12.80 20.99
CA VAL A 404 1.72 13.91 20.46
C VAL A 404 3.18 13.64 20.76
N TYR A 405 3.95 13.44 19.70
CA TYR A 405 5.40 13.34 19.77
C TYR A 405 6.00 14.73 19.86
N MET A 406 7.10 14.89 20.60
CA MET A 406 7.68 16.20 20.85
C MET A 406 8.12 16.92 19.57
N ASP A 407 8.68 16.18 18.60
CA ASP A 407 9.26 16.74 17.39
C ASP A 407 8.48 16.41 16.11
N GLU A 408 7.19 16.06 16.21
CA GLU A 408 6.34 15.78 15.03
C GLU A 408 5.20 16.80 14.87
N PRO A 409 4.83 17.17 13.63
CA PRO A 409 3.77 18.16 13.34
C PRO A 409 2.35 17.57 13.32
N TYR A 410 2.18 16.30 13.67
CA TYR A 410 0.91 15.58 13.59
C TYR A 410 0.49 15.00 14.95
N VAL A 411 -0.79 14.66 15.05
CA VAL A 411 -1.34 13.86 16.16
C VAL A 411 -1.55 12.43 15.67
N GLU A 412 -1.05 11.45 16.40
CA GLU A 412 -1.34 10.03 16.12
C GLU A 412 -2.58 9.60 16.90
N PHE A 413 -3.52 8.94 16.23
CA PHE A 413 -4.65 8.25 16.81
C PHE A 413 -4.49 6.75 16.59
N GLU A 414 -3.91 6.04 17.56
CA GLU A 414 -3.81 4.58 17.51
C GLU A 414 -5.06 3.96 18.10
N TRP A 415 -5.72 3.09 17.34
CA TRP A 415 -6.92 2.38 17.76
C TRP A 415 -6.65 0.89 17.87
N THR A 416 -7.33 0.23 18.80
CA THR A 416 -7.41 -1.24 18.89
C THR A 416 -8.87 -1.64 18.97
N ILE A 417 -9.32 -2.40 17.97
CA ILE A 417 -10.72 -2.77 17.75
C ILE A 417 -10.84 -4.29 17.72
N GLY A 418 -11.76 -4.81 18.52
CA GLY A 418 -12.16 -6.20 18.53
C GLY A 418 -11.92 -6.91 19.87
N PRO A 419 -12.48 -8.12 20.05
CA PRO A 419 -13.37 -8.79 19.10
C PRO A 419 -14.72 -8.05 18.97
N ILE A 420 -15.17 -7.79 17.74
CA ILE A 420 -16.45 -7.13 17.49
C ILE A 420 -17.56 -8.12 17.91
N PRO A 421 -18.48 -7.74 18.82
CA PRO A 421 -19.50 -8.66 19.33
C PRO A 421 -20.53 -9.00 18.23
N GLU A 422 -20.90 -10.27 18.14
CA GLU A 422 -21.91 -10.81 17.21
C GLU A 422 -23.31 -10.94 17.83
N SER A 423 -23.41 -10.88 19.16
CA SER A 423 -24.64 -11.18 19.92
C SER A 423 -25.86 -10.33 19.54
N ASP A 424 -25.61 -9.15 19.01
CA ASP A 424 -26.57 -8.12 18.61
C ASP A 424 -26.42 -7.75 17.12
N GLY A 425 -25.88 -8.67 16.31
CA GLY A 425 -25.73 -8.52 14.85
C GLY A 425 -24.36 -8.00 14.40
N GLY A 426 -24.14 -8.00 13.08
CA GLY A 426 -22.91 -7.49 12.47
C GLY A 426 -22.69 -5.99 12.72
N LYS A 427 -21.44 -5.52 12.58
CA LYS A 427 -21.08 -4.11 12.79
C LYS A 427 -19.97 -3.67 11.85
N GLU A 428 -20.11 -2.45 11.36
CA GLU A 428 -19.12 -1.79 10.49
C GLU A 428 -18.62 -0.54 11.22
N LEU A 429 -17.48 -0.66 11.90
CA LEU A 429 -16.96 0.38 12.80
C LEU A 429 -16.23 1.47 12.02
N ILE A 430 -16.54 2.71 12.35
CA ILE A 430 -15.89 3.92 11.84
C ILE A 430 -15.30 4.76 12.97
N THR A 431 -14.27 5.54 12.65
CA THR A 431 -13.88 6.73 13.42
C THR A 431 -14.30 7.97 12.65
N ARG A 432 -14.68 9.03 13.38
CA ARG A 432 -15.07 10.31 12.79
C ARG A 432 -14.35 11.46 13.48
N TYR A 433 -13.74 12.33 12.67
CA TYR A 433 -13.15 13.60 13.07
C TYR A 433 -14.09 14.72 12.60
N SER A 434 -14.43 15.66 13.48
CA SER A 434 -15.37 16.73 13.17
C SER A 434 -14.88 18.10 13.63
N ILE A 435 -14.95 19.09 12.74
CA ILE A 435 -14.75 20.50 13.02
C ILE A 435 -16.06 21.24 12.70
N PRO A 436 -16.85 21.66 13.70
CA PRO A 436 -18.12 22.35 13.46
C PRO A 436 -17.95 23.65 12.66
N GLY A 437 -18.82 23.87 11.66
CA GLY A 437 -18.84 25.10 10.86
C GLY A 437 -17.62 25.24 9.94
N TRP A 438 -17.08 24.13 9.44
CA TRP A 438 -15.91 24.12 8.56
C TRP A 438 -16.23 24.68 7.17
N GLY A 439 -17.43 24.40 6.65
CA GLY A 439 -17.93 24.94 5.39
C GLY A 439 -17.40 24.24 4.13
N ASN A 440 -17.05 22.95 4.18
CA ASN A 440 -16.57 22.23 2.99
C ASN A 440 -17.69 21.87 1.98
N ASN A 441 -18.97 22.11 2.32
CA ASN A 441 -20.11 22.03 1.38
C ASN A 441 -20.20 20.70 0.61
N GLY A 442 -19.89 19.58 1.27
CA GLY A 442 -19.91 18.24 0.69
C GLY A 442 -18.76 17.96 -0.29
N VAL A 443 -17.70 18.77 -0.29
CA VAL A 443 -16.47 18.54 -1.06
C VAL A 443 -15.37 18.02 -0.15
N PHE A 444 -14.67 16.98 -0.59
CA PHE A 444 -13.53 16.37 0.09
C PHE A 444 -12.57 15.77 -0.95
N TYR A 445 -11.40 15.31 -0.52
CA TYR A 445 -10.38 14.80 -1.43
C TYR A 445 -9.84 13.48 -0.89
N THR A 446 -9.74 12.47 -1.75
CA THR A 446 -9.09 11.18 -1.43
C THR A 446 -7.98 10.91 -2.43
N ASP A 447 -6.93 10.26 -1.97
CA ASP A 447 -5.85 9.86 -2.86
C ASP A 447 -6.29 8.76 -3.85
N SER A 448 -5.55 8.64 -4.94
CA SER A 448 -5.64 7.54 -5.90
C SER A 448 -4.37 6.71 -5.81
N ASN A 449 -4.47 5.55 -5.15
CA ASN A 449 -3.36 4.62 -4.93
C ASN A 449 -2.12 5.27 -4.28
N GLY A 450 -2.33 6.19 -3.34
CA GLY A 450 -1.28 6.92 -2.65
C GLY A 450 -0.64 8.05 -3.44
N ARG A 451 -1.17 8.38 -4.63
CA ARG A 451 -0.60 9.38 -5.55
C ARG A 451 -1.52 10.59 -5.70
N GLU A 452 -2.25 10.71 -6.81
CA GLU A 452 -3.03 11.91 -7.13
C GLU A 452 -4.20 12.12 -6.16
N MET A 453 -4.51 13.36 -5.80
CA MET A 453 -5.64 13.75 -4.98
C MET A 453 -6.85 14.02 -5.87
N LEU A 454 -7.85 13.15 -5.75
CA LEU A 454 -9.09 13.27 -6.50
C LEU A 454 -10.14 14.02 -5.67
N GLN A 455 -10.69 15.09 -6.26
CA GLN A 455 -11.81 15.80 -5.67
C GLN A 455 -13.08 14.95 -5.72
N ARG A 456 -13.69 14.77 -4.56
CA ARG A 456 -14.96 14.08 -4.34
C ARG A 456 -16.04 15.11 -4.00
N ARG A 457 -17.26 14.83 -4.42
CA ARG A 457 -18.43 15.64 -4.06
C ARG A 457 -19.60 14.72 -3.72
N LEU A 458 -20.22 14.97 -2.58
CA LEU A 458 -21.39 14.22 -2.13
C LEU A 458 -22.48 14.21 -3.20
N ASN A 459 -23.02 13.01 -3.43
CA ASN A 459 -24.13 12.74 -4.34
C ASN A 459 -23.92 13.22 -5.78
N TYR A 460 -22.67 13.26 -6.24
CA TYR A 460 -22.31 13.76 -7.55
C TYR A 460 -21.41 12.79 -8.31
N ARG A 461 -21.61 12.73 -9.63
CA ARG A 461 -20.73 12.07 -10.60
C ARG A 461 -20.50 13.02 -11.77
N PRO A 462 -19.26 13.20 -12.23
CA PRO A 462 -18.96 14.18 -13.27
C PRO A 462 -19.47 13.80 -14.65
N SER A 463 -19.60 12.49 -14.95
CA SER A 463 -19.91 12.04 -16.33
C SER A 463 -21.37 11.71 -16.57
N TRP A 464 -22.20 11.64 -15.54
CA TRP A 464 -23.63 11.37 -15.67
C TRP A 464 -24.41 11.98 -14.51
N ARG A 465 -25.71 12.20 -14.72
CA ARG A 465 -26.62 12.58 -13.64
C ARG A 465 -26.87 11.37 -12.75
N ALA A 466 -26.14 11.28 -11.65
CA ALA A 466 -26.27 10.19 -10.69
C ALA A 466 -27.59 10.28 -9.91
N VAL A 467 -28.25 9.13 -9.75
CA VAL A 467 -29.30 8.90 -8.76
C VAL A 467 -28.66 8.00 -7.71
N ILE A 468 -28.41 8.56 -6.52
CA ILE A 468 -27.79 7.83 -5.41
C ILE A 468 -28.91 7.32 -4.51
N ASP A 469 -29.01 6.01 -4.44
CA ASP A 469 -30.00 5.25 -3.68
C ASP A 469 -29.50 4.77 -2.31
N GLU A 470 -28.19 4.84 -2.07
CA GLU A 470 -27.54 4.65 -0.77
C GLU A 470 -26.64 5.86 -0.47
N PRO A 471 -27.15 6.90 0.23
CA PRO A 471 -26.44 8.17 0.40
C PRO A 471 -25.20 8.09 1.31
N VAL A 472 -25.07 7.02 2.12
CA VAL A 472 -23.84 6.72 2.84
C VAL A 472 -22.87 5.96 1.93
N ALA A 473 -23.22 4.72 1.56
CA ALA A 473 -22.32 3.83 0.83
C ALA A 473 -21.91 4.35 -0.56
N GLY A 474 -22.80 5.06 -1.25
CA GLY A 474 -22.54 5.69 -2.55
C GLY A 474 -21.61 6.90 -2.50
N ASN A 475 -21.20 7.35 -1.31
CA ASN A 475 -20.24 8.42 -1.09
C ASN A 475 -18.97 7.97 -0.38
N TYR A 476 -18.77 6.67 -0.19
CA TYR A 476 -17.50 6.12 0.27
C TYR A 476 -16.51 5.96 -0.90
N PHE A 477 -15.24 6.25 -0.65
CA PHE A 477 -14.15 6.13 -1.61
C PHE A 477 -12.97 5.41 -0.95
N PRO A 478 -12.10 4.75 -1.73
CA PRO A 478 -10.86 4.20 -1.19
C PRO A 478 -9.96 5.35 -0.72
N VAL A 479 -9.32 5.13 0.43
CA VAL A 479 -8.28 5.98 1.02
C VAL A 479 -7.08 5.07 1.24
N ASP A 480 -6.09 5.14 0.34
CA ASP A 480 -4.90 4.28 0.42
C ASP A 480 -3.76 4.97 1.19
N ALA A 481 -3.73 6.30 1.22
CA ALA A 481 -2.74 7.07 1.95
C ALA A 481 -3.34 8.22 2.77
N LEU A 482 -4.28 8.99 2.22
CA LEU A 482 -4.84 10.16 2.90
C LEU A 482 -6.17 10.68 2.36
N ILE A 483 -6.94 11.31 3.24
CA ILE A 483 -8.17 12.04 2.97
C ILE A 483 -8.08 13.45 3.56
N ASN A 484 -8.62 14.45 2.87
CA ASN A 484 -8.67 15.82 3.41
C ASN A 484 -9.96 16.59 3.08
N ILE A 485 -10.23 17.61 3.91
CA ILE A 485 -11.28 18.61 3.71
C ILE A 485 -10.68 20.02 3.85
N LYS A 486 -11.17 20.94 3.02
CA LYS A 486 -10.77 22.36 3.04
C LYS A 486 -11.91 23.21 3.60
N SER A 487 -11.58 24.24 4.37
CA SER A 487 -12.58 25.15 4.93
C SER A 487 -13.30 25.93 3.84
N GLY A 488 -14.49 26.47 4.12
CA GLY A 488 -15.31 27.19 3.14
C GLY A 488 -14.66 28.44 2.54
N ASP A 489 -13.70 29.06 3.26
CA ASP A 489 -12.86 30.15 2.76
C ASP A 489 -11.58 29.67 2.02
N SER A 490 -11.40 28.36 1.90
CA SER A 490 -10.23 27.69 1.29
C SER A 490 -8.88 28.09 1.89
N LYS A 491 -8.86 28.53 3.15
CA LYS A 491 -7.62 28.92 3.84
C LYS A 491 -7.03 27.83 4.71
N ARG A 492 -7.87 26.94 5.26
CA ARG A 492 -7.47 25.90 6.21
C ARG A 492 -7.81 24.52 5.67
N GLN A 493 -7.05 23.52 6.08
CA GLN A 493 -7.21 22.13 5.67
C GLN A 493 -6.99 21.20 6.86
N LEU A 494 -7.89 20.23 6.99
CA LEU A 494 -7.73 19.07 7.88
C LEU A 494 -7.39 17.87 7.00
N THR A 495 -6.28 17.19 7.32
CA THR A 495 -5.81 16.01 6.58
C THR A 495 -5.65 14.83 7.53
N VAL A 496 -6.19 13.68 7.17
CA VAL A 496 -6.00 12.40 7.87
C VAL A 496 -5.20 11.48 6.96
N LEU A 497 -4.08 10.96 7.46
CA LEU A 497 -3.30 9.91 6.77
C LEU A 497 -3.55 8.56 7.45
N VAL A 498 -3.53 7.49 6.65
CA VAL A 498 -3.86 6.12 7.07
C VAL A 498 -2.66 5.19 6.93
N ASP A 499 -2.55 4.20 7.83
CA ASP A 499 -1.49 3.18 7.84
C ASP A 499 -1.79 1.96 6.94
N ARG A 500 -3.02 1.88 6.40
CA ARG A 500 -3.53 0.84 5.49
C ARG A 500 -4.66 1.40 4.64
N SER A 501 -5.06 0.67 3.60
CA SER A 501 -6.23 1.04 2.80
C SER A 501 -7.52 0.95 3.63
N GLU A 502 -8.38 1.95 3.50
CA GLU A 502 -9.65 2.06 4.21
C GLU A 502 -10.73 2.67 3.30
N GLY A 503 -12.01 2.46 3.64
CA GLY A 503 -13.11 3.23 3.08
C GLY A 503 -13.33 4.53 3.85
N GLY A 504 -13.38 5.66 3.15
CA GLY A 504 -13.56 6.97 3.78
C GLY A 504 -14.54 7.90 3.06
N SER A 505 -15.07 8.87 3.80
CA SER A 505 -15.99 9.89 3.28
C SER A 505 -15.99 11.19 4.12
N SER A 506 -16.70 12.20 3.61
CA SER A 506 -17.09 13.42 4.33
C SER A 506 -18.60 13.61 4.14
N LEU A 507 -19.41 12.91 4.96
CA LEU A 507 -20.87 12.86 4.79
C LEU A 507 -21.59 14.12 5.29
N ASN A 508 -20.99 14.84 6.22
CA ASN A 508 -21.50 16.11 6.74
C ASN A 508 -20.42 17.19 6.74
N ASP A 509 -20.85 18.43 6.90
CA ASP A 509 -19.93 19.57 6.97
C ASP A 509 -18.92 19.42 8.10
N GLY A 510 -17.65 19.61 7.77
CA GLY A 510 -16.53 19.53 8.70
C GLY A 510 -16.18 18.12 9.18
N GLU A 511 -16.80 17.07 8.63
CA GLU A 511 -16.55 15.69 9.03
C GLU A 511 -15.62 14.96 8.05
N ILE A 512 -14.68 14.19 8.60
CA ILE A 512 -14.02 13.07 7.92
C ILE A 512 -14.38 11.81 8.69
N GLU A 513 -14.88 10.79 8.01
CA GLU A 513 -15.04 9.46 8.60
C GLU A 513 -14.29 8.40 7.80
N LEU A 514 -13.76 7.41 8.52
CA LEU A 514 -12.97 6.30 8.01
C LEU A 514 -13.45 5.01 8.67
N MET A 515 -13.73 4.00 7.86
CA MET A 515 -14.15 2.68 8.31
C MET A 515 -12.92 1.81 8.59
N LEU A 516 -12.84 1.30 9.82
CA LEU A 516 -11.63 0.70 10.37
C LEU A 516 -11.69 -0.83 10.43
N HIS A 517 -12.87 -1.37 10.72
CA HIS A 517 -13.08 -2.81 10.86
C HIS A 517 -14.54 -3.18 10.64
N ARG A 518 -14.78 -4.39 10.11
CA ARG A 518 -16.10 -4.91 9.77
C ARG A 518 -16.20 -6.36 10.21
N ARG A 519 -17.31 -6.71 10.86
CA ARG A 519 -17.69 -8.11 11.12
C ARG A 519 -19.14 -8.29 10.73
N LEU A 520 -19.39 -9.15 9.75
CA LEU A 520 -20.68 -9.36 9.12
C LEU A 520 -21.09 -10.82 9.25
N LEU A 521 -22.39 -11.06 9.46
CA LEU A 521 -22.91 -12.40 9.77
C LEU A 521 -23.60 -13.07 8.57
N VAL A 522 -23.66 -12.36 7.43
CA VAL A 522 -24.27 -12.83 6.18
C VAL A 522 -23.34 -12.56 4.99
N ASP A 523 -23.52 -13.35 3.94
CA ASP A 523 -22.87 -13.20 2.63
C ASP A 523 -23.67 -12.23 1.74
N ASP A 524 -22.99 -11.43 0.94
CA ASP A 524 -23.61 -10.49 -0.03
C ASP A 524 -23.93 -11.15 -1.38
N LYS A 525 -23.63 -12.44 -1.55
CA LYS A 525 -23.99 -13.25 -2.73
C LYS A 525 -23.34 -12.77 -4.03
N PHE A 526 -22.14 -12.22 -3.95
CA PHE A 526 -21.32 -11.84 -5.11
C PHE A 526 -20.23 -12.85 -5.48
N GLY A 527 -20.21 -14.03 -4.84
CA GLY A 527 -19.40 -15.18 -5.29
C GLY A 527 -18.59 -15.87 -4.19
N VAL A 528 -18.21 -15.15 -3.12
CA VAL A 528 -17.40 -15.72 -2.03
C VAL A 528 -18.12 -16.88 -1.34
N GLY A 529 -19.43 -16.72 -1.11
CA GLY A 529 -20.26 -17.72 -0.43
C GLY A 529 -19.94 -17.86 1.07
N GLU A 530 -19.35 -16.84 1.69
CA GLU A 530 -19.01 -16.76 3.11
C GLU A 530 -19.28 -15.34 3.62
N ALA A 531 -19.74 -15.24 4.88
CA ALA A 531 -19.81 -13.95 5.55
C ALA A 531 -18.40 -13.44 5.90
N LEU A 532 -18.23 -12.11 5.99
CA LEU A 532 -17.00 -11.51 6.51
C LEU A 532 -16.96 -11.62 8.04
N ASP A 533 -16.72 -12.84 8.53
CA ASP A 533 -16.69 -13.20 9.95
C ASP A 533 -15.31 -13.76 10.34
N GLU A 534 -14.31 -12.88 10.38
CA GLU A 534 -12.93 -13.29 10.66
C GLU A 534 -12.81 -13.80 12.12
N PRO A 535 -12.48 -15.09 12.35
CA PRO A 535 -12.60 -15.69 13.68
C PRO A 535 -11.56 -15.20 14.69
N GLY A 536 -10.49 -14.53 14.24
CA GLY A 536 -9.39 -14.12 15.10
C GLY A 536 -8.58 -15.30 15.64
N LEU A 537 -7.70 -15.04 16.61
CA LEU A 537 -6.79 -16.05 17.16
C LEU A 537 -7.44 -16.97 18.20
N ASP A 538 -8.55 -16.55 18.79
CA ASP A 538 -9.28 -17.28 19.84
C ASP A 538 -10.69 -17.73 19.42
N GLY A 539 -11.06 -17.51 18.15
CA GLY A 539 -12.35 -17.89 17.58
C GLY A 539 -13.50 -16.96 17.94
N LYS A 540 -13.26 -15.80 18.56
CA LYS A 540 -14.31 -14.87 19.02
C LYS A 540 -14.48 -13.64 18.14
N GLY A 541 -13.68 -13.51 17.09
CA GLY A 541 -13.62 -12.33 16.23
C GLY A 541 -12.21 -11.72 16.19
N LEU A 542 -11.77 -11.27 15.02
CA LEU A 542 -10.44 -10.69 14.84
C LEU A 542 -10.28 -9.34 15.57
N VAL A 543 -9.17 -9.20 16.30
CA VAL A 543 -8.72 -7.94 16.89
C VAL A 543 -7.69 -7.28 15.99
N VAL A 544 -7.89 -6.01 15.67
CA VAL A 544 -7.04 -5.23 14.76
C VAL A 544 -6.57 -3.97 15.46
N ARG A 545 -5.30 -3.63 15.25
CA ARG A 545 -4.67 -2.39 15.71
C ARG A 545 -4.14 -1.61 14.51
N GLY A 546 -4.36 -0.30 14.51
CA GLY A 546 -3.87 0.60 13.47
C GLY A 546 -3.79 2.05 13.96
N SER A 547 -3.30 2.93 13.10
CA SER A 547 -3.06 4.34 13.42
C SER A 547 -3.50 5.29 12.31
N HIS A 548 -4.04 6.43 12.71
CA HIS A 548 -4.21 7.60 11.85
C HIS A 548 -3.29 8.73 12.27
N TYR A 549 -2.92 9.58 11.31
CA TYR A 549 -2.08 10.75 11.53
C TYR A 549 -2.81 12.00 11.07
N LEU A 550 -3.11 12.90 12.01
CA LEU A 550 -3.93 14.08 11.78
C LEU A 550 -3.07 15.34 11.68
N LEU A 551 -3.29 16.12 10.61
CA LEU A 551 -2.66 17.41 10.35
C LEU A 551 -3.72 18.50 10.20
N LEU A 552 -3.47 19.65 10.82
CA LEU A 552 -4.23 20.89 10.63
C LEU A 552 -3.27 21.99 10.18
N ASP A 553 -3.48 22.53 8.99
CA ASP A 553 -2.64 23.61 8.46
C ASP A 553 -3.44 24.49 7.48
N THR A 554 -2.79 25.50 6.93
CA THR A 554 -3.24 26.24 5.76
C THR A 554 -3.24 25.37 4.51
N VAL A 555 -4.15 25.66 3.57
CA VAL A 555 -4.17 24.95 2.27
C VAL A 555 -2.83 25.07 1.54
N GLU A 556 -2.18 26.24 1.61
CA GLU A 556 -0.89 26.51 0.95
C GLU A 556 0.26 25.63 1.47
N ASN A 557 0.31 25.35 2.78
CA ASN A 557 1.41 24.57 3.38
C ASN A 557 1.09 23.08 3.57
N SER A 558 -0.18 22.67 3.40
CA SER A 558 -0.61 21.31 3.76
C SER A 558 0.15 20.23 3.00
N ALA A 559 0.34 20.39 1.68
CA ALA A 559 1.03 19.41 0.85
C ALA A 559 2.49 19.18 1.28
N ARG A 560 3.18 20.25 1.70
CA ARG A 560 4.53 20.18 2.26
C ARG A 560 4.63 19.27 3.48
N GLN A 561 3.55 19.14 4.25
CA GLN A 561 3.48 18.29 5.43
C GLN A 561 3.04 16.87 5.07
N PHE A 562 1.92 16.71 4.36
CA PHE A 562 1.34 15.38 4.16
C PHE A 562 2.09 14.53 3.13
N ARG A 563 2.73 15.11 2.10
CA ARG A 563 3.46 14.31 1.08
C ARG A 563 4.67 13.58 1.69
N PRO A 564 5.58 14.24 2.42
CA PRO A 564 6.68 13.54 3.08
C PRO A 564 6.19 12.62 4.21
N LEU A 565 5.14 13.01 4.93
CA LEU A 565 4.59 12.17 6.00
C LEU A 565 3.97 10.88 5.45
N ALA A 566 3.25 10.91 4.33
CA ALA A 566 2.71 9.72 3.68
C ALA A 566 3.83 8.73 3.31
N GLN A 567 4.95 9.26 2.80
CA GLN A 567 6.15 8.45 2.53
C GLN A 567 6.77 7.88 3.81
N ARG A 568 6.85 8.64 4.90
CA ARG A 568 7.37 8.16 6.20
C ARG A 568 6.48 7.08 6.83
N ILE A 569 5.16 7.18 6.69
CA ILE A 569 4.21 6.17 7.17
C ILE A 569 4.37 4.88 6.37
N PHE A 570 4.41 4.98 5.03
CA PHE A 570 4.58 3.82 4.17
C PHE A 570 5.96 3.17 4.35
N MET A 571 7.03 3.95 4.18
CA MET A 571 8.43 3.55 4.22
C MET A 571 9.04 3.73 5.61
N SER A 572 8.32 3.28 6.64
CA SER A 572 8.74 3.41 8.04
C SER A 572 10.07 2.71 8.31
N GLY A 573 10.84 3.24 9.26
CA GLY A 573 12.13 2.67 9.66
C GLY A 573 11.97 1.23 10.14
N GLN A 574 12.80 0.34 9.62
CA GLN A 574 12.74 -1.10 9.88
C GLN A 574 13.72 -1.48 11.00
N PRO A 575 13.25 -1.77 12.22
CA PRO A 575 14.14 -2.12 13.32
C PRO A 575 14.46 -3.62 13.32
N SER A 576 15.69 -3.89 13.74
CA SER A 576 16.21 -5.20 14.03
C SER A 576 17.05 -5.13 15.30
N PHE A 577 17.26 -6.26 15.94
CA PHE A 577 17.83 -6.32 17.28
C PHE A 577 19.01 -7.27 17.32
N SER A 578 20.00 -6.97 18.16
CA SER A 578 21.04 -7.93 18.50
C SER A 578 21.31 -7.95 20.00
N ALA A 579 21.80 -9.07 20.51
CA ALA A 579 22.20 -9.24 21.90
C ALA A 579 23.71 -9.47 21.98
N SER A 580 24.49 -8.59 21.32
CA SER A 580 25.96 -8.67 21.39
C SER A 580 26.41 -8.37 22.82
N PRO A 581 27.29 -9.19 23.43
CA PRO A 581 27.80 -8.96 24.78
C PRO A 581 28.88 -7.87 24.84
N LEU A 582 29.30 -7.34 23.68
CA LEU A 582 30.33 -6.32 23.58
C LEU A 582 29.89 -5.00 24.21
N SER A 583 30.85 -4.28 24.80
CA SER A 583 30.63 -2.89 25.18
C SER A 583 30.45 -2.02 23.92
N PRO A 584 29.79 -0.84 24.00
CA PRO A 584 29.64 0.03 22.83
C PRO A 584 30.98 0.37 22.13
N PRO A 585 32.07 0.70 22.85
CA PRO A 585 33.39 0.89 22.23
C PRO A 585 33.89 -0.35 21.46
N ASP A 586 33.87 -1.53 22.10
CA ASP A 586 34.34 -2.78 21.45
C ASP A 586 33.48 -3.14 20.24
N TYR A 587 32.16 -2.88 20.32
CA TYR A 587 31.25 -3.07 19.20
C TYR A 587 31.61 -2.15 18.04
N MET A 588 31.92 -0.88 18.30
CA MET A 588 32.28 0.09 17.26
C MET A 588 33.64 -0.16 16.61
N GLU A 589 34.56 -0.85 17.29
CA GLU A 589 35.82 -1.30 16.68
C GLU A 589 35.56 -2.34 15.58
N LEU A 590 34.61 -3.24 15.80
CA LEU A 590 34.31 -4.36 14.90
C LEU A 590 33.19 -4.06 13.89
N PHE A 591 32.30 -3.11 14.21
CA PHE A 591 31.10 -2.85 13.41
C PHE A 591 30.88 -1.36 13.15
N THR A 592 30.37 -1.05 11.97
CA THR A 592 29.85 0.26 11.59
C THR A 592 28.47 0.42 12.21
N THR A 593 28.31 1.41 13.08
CA THR A 593 27.05 1.71 13.78
C THR A 593 26.19 2.75 13.08
N ARG A 594 26.75 3.48 12.10
CA ARG A 594 26.03 4.46 11.27
C ARG A 594 26.55 4.40 9.84
N TRP A 595 25.64 4.21 8.88
CA TRP A 595 26.00 4.11 7.47
C TRP A 595 24.88 4.65 6.57
N SER A 596 25.25 5.22 5.42
CA SER A 596 24.33 5.69 4.39
C SER A 596 24.80 5.20 3.04
N GLY A 597 23.87 4.63 2.27
CA GLY A 597 24.11 4.24 0.89
C GLY A 597 24.14 5.42 -0.08
N LEU A 598 23.71 6.60 0.37
CA LEU A 598 23.75 7.83 -0.41
C LEU A 598 24.94 8.71 0.01
N VAL A 599 25.51 9.42 -0.96
CA VAL A 599 26.53 10.44 -0.69
C VAL A 599 25.90 11.69 -0.05
N GLY A 600 24.65 12.00 -0.41
CA GLY A 600 23.84 13.07 0.17
C GLY A 600 22.34 12.78 0.08
N LYS A 601 21.51 13.59 0.75
CA LYS A 601 20.04 13.45 0.64
C LYS A 601 19.56 13.82 -0.76
N LEU A 602 18.50 13.15 -1.24
CA LEU A 602 17.80 13.59 -2.44
C LEU A 602 17.04 14.91 -2.18
N PRO A 603 16.68 15.67 -3.23
CA PRO A 603 15.76 16.80 -3.12
C PRO A 603 14.45 16.39 -2.45
N GLU A 604 13.81 17.31 -1.74
CA GLU A 604 12.59 17.03 -0.93
C GLU A 604 11.38 16.62 -1.77
N GLN A 605 11.41 16.94 -3.07
CA GLN A 605 10.40 16.54 -4.04
C GLN A 605 10.56 15.09 -4.54
N VAL A 606 11.75 14.51 -4.39
CA VAL A 606 12.15 13.27 -5.08
C VAL A 606 12.19 12.09 -4.13
N HIS A 607 11.32 11.11 -4.37
CA HIS A 607 11.34 9.82 -3.70
C HIS A 607 12.07 8.76 -4.54
N LEU A 608 12.95 7.98 -3.91
CA LEU A 608 13.56 6.79 -4.52
C LEU A 608 12.59 5.61 -4.39
N LEU A 609 11.80 5.37 -5.42
CA LEU A 609 10.75 4.36 -5.44
C LEU A 609 11.29 2.94 -5.60
N THR A 610 12.38 2.77 -6.34
CA THR A 610 13.01 1.45 -6.56
C THR A 610 14.51 1.60 -6.72
N LEU A 611 15.26 0.73 -6.03
CA LEU A 611 16.65 0.42 -6.33
C LEU A 611 16.76 -1.11 -6.28
N GLU A 612 16.94 -1.73 -7.44
CA GLU A 612 16.88 -3.18 -7.58
C GLU A 612 17.90 -3.69 -8.59
N ARG A 613 18.68 -4.68 -8.20
CA ARG A 613 19.51 -5.47 -9.12
C ARG A 613 18.63 -6.32 -10.04
N PHE A 614 18.83 -6.25 -11.36
CA PHE A 614 18.18 -7.19 -12.29
C PHE A 614 18.66 -8.64 -12.04
N ARG A 615 17.78 -9.63 -12.20
CA ARG A 615 18.16 -11.04 -11.99
C ARG A 615 18.97 -11.63 -13.15
N VAL A 616 18.77 -11.08 -14.35
CA VAL A 616 19.42 -11.45 -15.61
C VAL A 616 20.07 -10.20 -16.22
N ASP A 617 20.71 -10.34 -17.37
CA ASP A 617 21.09 -9.20 -18.21
C ASP A 617 19.78 -8.49 -18.59
N GLY A 618 19.59 -7.25 -18.13
CA GLY A 618 18.34 -6.52 -18.22
C GLY A 618 17.81 -6.37 -19.66
N PRO A 619 16.69 -5.66 -19.87
CA PRO A 619 16.08 -5.54 -21.21
C PRO A 619 16.97 -4.84 -22.24
N VAL A 620 18.03 -4.15 -21.78
CA VAL A 620 19.01 -3.44 -22.60
C VAL A 620 20.40 -3.95 -22.21
N SER A 621 21.27 -4.14 -23.21
CA SER A 621 22.64 -4.62 -22.99
C SER A 621 23.45 -3.64 -22.15
N SER A 622 24.05 -4.13 -21.07
CA SER A 622 24.95 -3.34 -20.23
C SER A 622 26.38 -3.29 -20.81
N PRO A 623 27.15 -2.22 -20.54
CA PRO A 623 28.58 -2.18 -20.84
C PRO A 623 29.34 -3.37 -20.26
N SER A 624 30.40 -3.82 -20.94
CA SER A 624 31.22 -4.94 -20.47
C SER A 624 31.80 -4.69 -19.07
N GLY A 625 31.70 -5.68 -18.19
CA GLY A 625 32.17 -5.59 -16.80
C GLY A 625 31.24 -4.81 -15.86
N SER A 626 30.06 -4.37 -16.34
CA SER A 626 29.03 -3.72 -15.52
C SER A 626 27.84 -4.64 -15.24
N VAL A 627 27.01 -4.22 -14.29
CA VAL A 627 25.90 -5.00 -13.75
C VAL A 627 24.62 -4.17 -13.86
N PRO A 628 23.52 -4.67 -14.46
CA PRO A 628 22.31 -3.87 -14.64
C PRO A 628 21.51 -3.71 -13.33
N TYR A 629 21.15 -2.47 -13.02
CA TYR A 629 20.22 -2.09 -11.95
C TYR A 629 19.03 -1.32 -12.51
N LEU A 630 17.87 -1.51 -11.88
CA LEU A 630 16.66 -0.74 -12.09
C LEU A 630 16.54 0.31 -11.00
N VAL A 631 16.47 1.57 -11.39
CA VAL A 631 16.28 2.71 -10.49
C VAL A 631 15.04 3.49 -10.92
N ARG A 632 14.16 3.79 -9.98
CA ARG A 632 12.97 4.63 -10.23
C ARG A 632 12.94 5.78 -9.24
N PHE A 633 12.73 6.97 -9.77
CA PHE A 633 12.49 8.19 -9.00
C PHE A 633 11.07 8.68 -9.25
N GLU A 634 10.46 9.25 -8.22
CA GLU A 634 9.13 9.83 -8.28
C GLU A 634 9.17 11.27 -7.77
N HIS A 635 8.46 12.16 -8.46
CA HIS A 635 8.10 13.47 -7.91
C HIS A 635 6.85 13.32 -7.06
N ILE A 636 6.94 13.55 -5.74
CA ILE A 636 5.85 13.23 -4.81
C ILE A 636 4.72 14.28 -4.77
N TYR A 637 4.94 15.44 -5.38
CA TYR A 637 3.95 16.51 -5.46
C TYR A 637 3.28 16.56 -6.83
N GLU A 638 1.98 16.86 -6.83
CA GLU A 638 1.24 17.18 -8.04
C GLU A 638 1.56 18.60 -8.56
N ALA A 639 1.18 18.89 -9.80
CA ALA A 639 1.28 20.23 -10.34
C ALA A 639 0.46 21.22 -9.51
N ASN A 640 1.07 22.34 -9.12
CA ASN A 640 0.46 23.42 -8.34
C ASN A 640 0.01 23.04 -6.92
N GLU A 641 0.52 21.94 -6.35
CA GLU A 641 0.14 21.49 -5.01
C GLU A 641 0.82 22.27 -3.88
N ASP A 642 2.06 22.70 -4.11
CA ASP A 642 2.87 23.55 -3.25
C ASP A 642 3.68 24.53 -4.13
N SER A 643 3.67 25.82 -3.78
CA SER A 643 4.27 26.88 -4.61
C SER A 643 5.80 26.81 -4.76
N LYS A 644 6.49 26.01 -3.93
CA LYS A 644 7.95 25.87 -3.92
C LYS A 644 8.42 24.46 -4.25
N LEU A 645 7.62 23.44 -3.94
CA LEU A 645 7.98 22.04 -4.10
C LEU A 645 7.29 21.38 -5.29
N SER A 646 6.24 21.98 -5.86
CA SER A 646 5.61 21.51 -7.10
C SER A 646 6.26 22.13 -8.34
N VAL A 647 7.59 22.06 -8.43
CA VAL A 647 8.39 22.67 -9.50
C VAL A 647 9.39 21.64 -10.05
N PRO A 648 9.84 21.78 -11.32
CA PRO A 648 10.87 20.90 -11.88
C PRO A 648 12.12 20.84 -10.99
N VAL A 649 12.71 19.65 -10.91
CA VAL A 649 13.92 19.39 -10.14
C VAL A 649 14.92 18.63 -11.00
N THR A 650 16.20 18.99 -10.88
CA THR A 650 17.31 18.33 -11.57
C THR A 650 18.38 18.01 -10.53
N PHE A 651 18.89 16.78 -10.56
CA PHE A 651 19.94 16.32 -9.66
C PHE A 651 20.84 15.33 -10.39
N ASP A 652 22.09 15.21 -9.94
CA ASP A 652 23.07 14.29 -10.52
C ASP A 652 22.89 12.89 -9.91
N ILE A 653 22.84 11.87 -10.77
CA ILE A 653 22.76 10.47 -10.36
C ILE A 653 24.12 9.76 -10.37
N LYS A 654 25.13 10.31 -11.03
CA LYS A 654 26.42 9.65 -11.32
C LYS A 654 27.11 9.17 -10.04
N ASP A 655 27.20 10.04 -9.06
CA ASP A 655 27.84 9.81 -7.76
C ASP A 655 26.80 9.77 -6.62
N LEU A 656 25.56 9.39 -6.92
CA LEU A 656 24.46 9.41 -5.96
C LEU A 656 24.65 8.38 -4.84
N PHE A 657 25.07 7.17 -5.19
CA PHE A 657 25.29 6.08 -4.25
C PHE A 657 26.77 5.96 -3.92
N ARG A 658 27.09 5.68 -2.65
CA ARG A 658 28.47 5.65 -2.14
C ARG A 658 29.33 4.57 -2.80
N ASP A 659 28.76 3.38 -2.99
CA ASP A 659 29.49 2.18 -3.42
C ASP A 659 28.99 1.60 -4.75
N LEU A 660 28.13 2.35 -5.47
CA LEU A 660 27.61 2.02 -6.80
C LEU A 660 27.89 3.18 -7.76
N LEU A 661 28.75 2.95 -8.75
CA LEU A 661 29.08 3.91 -9.79
C LEU A 661 28.24 3.64 -11.05
N PHE A 662 27.46 4.63 -11.48
CA PHE A 662 26.77 4.55 -12.77
C PHE A 662 27.74 4.85 -13.92
N VAL A 663 27.94 3.83 -14.76
CA VAL A 663 28.77 3.95 -15.97
C VAL A 663 27.95 4.30 -17.21
N ASP A 664 26.65 3.99 -17.19
CA ASP A 664 25.69 4.24 -18.26
C ASP A 664 24.27 4.28 -17.68
N ALA A 665 23.34 4.91 -18.39
CA ALA A 665 21.92 4.98 -18.03
C ALA A 665 21.04 4.97 -19.28
N THR A 666 20.08 4.04 -19.32
CA THR A 666 19.05 3.99 -20.36
C THR A 666 17.67 4.13 -19.72
N GLU A 667 16.88 5.08 -20.20
CA GLU A 667 15.50 5.26 -19.77
C GLU A 667 14.64 4.09 -20.28
N LEU A 668 13.83 3.51 -19.40
CA LEU A 668 12.93 2.39 -19.70
C LEU A 668 11.48 2.80 -19.47
N ALA A 669 10.54 2.11 -20.10
CA ALA A 669 9.13 2.18 -19.71
C ALA A 669 8.97 1.79 -18.23
N LEU A 670 7.90 2.25 -17.56
CA LEU A 670 7.68 2.01 -16.13
C LEU A 670 7.76 0.53 -15.73
N GLY A 671 7.36 -0.39 -16.61
CA GLY A 671 7.47 -1.84 -16.42
C GLY A 671 8.90 -2.38 -16.33
N GLY A 672 9.91 -1.58 -16.69
CA GLY A 672 11.32 -1.98 -16.67
C GLY A 672 11.67 -3.05 -17.71
N ASN A 673 10.92 -3.12 -18.81
CA ASN A 673 10.96 -4.23 -19.78
C ASN A 673 11.26 -3.80 -21.23
N ILE A 674 11.21 -2.51 -21.55
CA ILE A 674 11.51 -1.97 -22.89
C ILE A 674 12.14 -0.58 -22.74
N ALA A 675 13.07 -0.23 -23.64
CA ALA A 675 13.63 1.13 -23.67
C ALA A 675 12.53 2.15 -23.99
N ALA A 676 12.56 3.30 -23.30
CA ALA A 676 11.55 4.34 -23.48
C ALA A 676 11.50 4.86 -24.93
N ALA A 677 12.66 4.92 -25.60
CA ALA A 677 12.77 5.29 -27.01
C ALA A 677 12.04 4.34 -27.97
N ASP A 678 11.82 3.09 -27.57
CA ASP A 678 11.14 2.06 -28.37
C ASP A 678 9.63 1.97 -28.06
N VAL A 679 9.12 2.82 -27.15
CA VAL A 679 7.69 2.88 -26.83
C VAL A 679 6.97 3.72 -27.87
N HIS A 680 6.09 3.10 -28.65
CA HIS A 680 5.24 3.77 -29.64
C HIS A 680 3.79 3.85 -29.17
N ARG A 681 3.20 5.06 -29.19
CA ARG A 681 1.83 5.33 -28.76
C ARG A 681 0.89 5.58 -29.93
N LEU A 682 -0.28 4.94 -29.88
CA LEU A 682 -1.40 5.28 -30.78
C LEU A 682 -1.83 6.73 -30.58
N GLN A 683 -2.12 7.43 -31.68
CA GLN A 683 -2.50 8.84 -31.69
C GLN A 683 -4.00 8.98 -31.91
N TRP A 684 -4.73 9.38 -30.87
CA TRP A 684 -6.19 9.46 -30.91
C TRP A 684 -6.67 10.87 -31.24
N LYS A 685 -7.63 10.99 -32.16
CA LYS A 685 -8.38 12.24 -32.35
C LYS A 685 -9.40 12.38 -31.23
N THR A 686 -9.43 13.53 -30.57
CA THR A 686 -10.43 13.83 -29.54
C THR A 686 -11.52 14.74 -30.09
N LYS A 687 -12.76 14.59 -29.61
CA LYS A 687 -13.83 15.55 -29.87
C LYS A 687 -13.54 16.82 -29.08
N ALA A 688 -13.64 17.99 -29.73
CA ALA A 688 -13.63 19.26 -29.00
C ALA A 688 -14.90 19.33 -28.14
N GLY A 689 -14.76 19.27 -26.81
CA GLY A 689 -15.88 19.17 -25.87
C GLY A 689 -15.89 20.32 -24.86
N ARG A 690 -17.03 20.57 -24.17
CA ARG A 690 -17.11 21.57 -23.08
C ARG A 690 -16.06 21.34 -21.97
N ASP A 691 -15.60 20.10 -21.81
CA ASP A 691 -14.52 19.73 -20.88
C ASP A 691 -13.12 20.14 -21.36
N ASP A 692 -12.97 20.57 -22.62
CA ASP A 692 -11.74 21.24 -23.05
C ASP A 692 -11.52 22.54 -22.31
N THR A 693 -12.52 23.18 -21.70
CA THR A 693 -12.26 24.34 -20.83
C THR A 693 -11.53 23.92 -19.55
N PHE A 694 -11.84 22.74 -18.99
CA PHE A 694 -11.13 22.17 -17.84
C PHE A 694 -9.75 21.61 -18.25
N LEU A 695 -9.67 20.98 -19.43
CA LEU A 695 -8.42 20.46 -19.99
C LEU A 695 -7.48 21.58 -20.47
N LEU A 696 -8.02 22.70 -20.95
CA LEU A 696 -7.29 23.90 -21.37
C LEU A 696 -6.84 24.70 -20.15
N ILE A 697 -7.61 24.75 -19.06
CA ILE A 697 -7.14 25.31 -17.77
C ILE A 697 -6.00 24.44 -17.20
N LYS A 698 -6.12 23.10 -17.20
CA LYS A 698 -5.03 22.19 -16.81
C LYS A 698 -3.81 22.29 -17.75
N LYS A 699 -4.02 22.40 -19.07
CA LYS A 699 -2.93 22.55 -20.07
C LYS A 699 -2.25 23.93 -20.00
N ILE A 700 -2.98 25.01 -19.75
CA ILE A 700 -2.41 26.36 -19.56
C ILE A 700 -1.67 26.43 -18.21
N GLN A 701 -2.11 25.69 -17.18
CA GLN A 701 -1.39 25.55 -15.91
C GLN A 701 -0.17 24.61 -16.01
N ASN A 702 -0.16 23.64 -16.93
CA ASN A 702 0.95 22.70 -17.14
C ASN A 702 1.91 23.11 -18.27
N ALA A 703 1.70 24.26 -18.94
CA ALA A 703 2.45 24.66 -20.14
C ALA A 703 3.93 25.03 -19.92
N ASN A 704 4.50 24.81 -18.73
CA ASN A 704 5.94 24.97 -18.48
C ASN A 704 6.69 23.68 -18.13
N ILE A 705 6.08 22.50 -18.31
CA ILE A 705 6.79 21.22 -18.14
C ILE A 705 6.32 20.25 -19.22
N GLN A 706 7.17 20.03 -20.24
CA GLN A 706 7.06 18.83 -21.06
C GLN A 706 7.39 17.62 -20.17
N ALA A 707 6.35 16.98 -19.64
CA ALA A 707 6.46 15.68 -19.00
C ALA A 707 5.39 14.76 -19.61
N ASN A 708 5.85 13.66 -20.21
CA ASN A 708 5.02 12.62 -20.80
C ASN A 708 4.16 11.98 -19.72
N ALA A 709 2.84 12.12 -19.83
CA ALA A 709 1.90 11.36 -19.02
C ALA A 709 1.89 9.90 -19.52
N ASP A 710 2.58 9.04 -18.80
CA ASP A 710 2.85 7.65 -19.16
C ASP A 710 1.83 6.65 -18.63
N TYR A 711 0.60 6.67 -19.15
CA TYR A 711 -0.30 5.53 -18.98
C TYR A 711 -1.19 5.37 -20.20
N LEU A 712 -1.00 4.27 -20.94
CA LEU A 712 -1.94 3.58 -21.85
C LEU A 712 -1.18 2.44 -22.56
N PRO A 713 -1.86 1.37 -23.03
CA PRO A 713 -1.21 0.08 -23.34
C PRO A 713 -0.23 0.16 -24.50
N ILE A 714 0.90 -0.54 -24.33
CA ILE A 714 1.88 -0.87 -25.36
C ILE A 714 1.24 -1.94 -26.24
N VAL A 715 1.10 -1.66 -27.54
CA VAL A 715 0.69 -2.66 -28.52
C VAL A 715 1.97 -3.24 -29.11
N PRO A 716 2.24 -4.56 -28.99
CA PRO A 716 3.32 -5.20 -29.73
C PRO A 716 3.13 -4.93 -31.22
N ARG A 717 4.25 -4.76 -31.93
CA ARG A 717 4.30 -4.62 -33.38
C ARG A 717 4.03 -5.98 -34.07
N ASP A 718 2.95 -6.65 -33.68
CA ASP A 718 2.38 -7.71 -34.51
C ASP A 718 1.45 -7.02 -35.51
N ASP A 719 2.02 -6.66 -36.65
CA ASP A 719 1.29 -6.03 -37.76
C ASP A 719 0.26 -7.00 -38.39
N ASN A 720 0.23 -8.26 -37.96
CA ASN A 720 -0.64 -9.30 -38.50
C ASN A 720 -1.98 -9.39 -37.73
N CYS A 721 -2.76 -8.30 -37.75
CA CYS A 721 -4.14 -8.30 -37.24
C CYS A 721 -5.16 -8.79 -38.29
N ASP A 722 -4.68 -9.29 -39.43
CA ASP A 722 -5.48 -9.84 -40.53
C ASP A 722 -5.97 -11.27 -40.25
N GLY A 723 -6.56 -11.50 -39.06
CA GLY A 723 -7.22 -12.76 -38.70
C GLY A 723 -6.30 -13.99 -38.59
N TYR A 724 -6.36 -14.68 -37.45
CA TYR A 724 -5.65 -15.95 -37.30
C TYR A 724 -6.35 -17.07 -38.09
N SER A 725 -5.69 -17.61 -39.12
CA SER A 725 -6.06 -18.90 -39.72
C SER A 725 -5.25 -20.01 -39.04
N PHE A 726 -5.90 -20.84 -38.21
CA PHE A 726 -5.26 -22.05 -37.71
C PHE A 726 -5.24 -23.12 -38.81
N GLU A 727 -4.06 -23.48 -39.32
CA GLU A 727 -3.92 -24.73 -40.07
C GLU A 727 -4.14 -25.91 -39.13
N ARG A 728 -5.06 -26.80 -39.52
CA ARG A 728 -5.32 -28.07 -38.81
C ARG A 728 -4.04 -28.92 -38.83
N VAL A 729 -3.33 -28.99 -37.71
CA VAL A 729 -2.37 -30.08 -37.48
C VAL A 729 -3.19 -31.34 -37.25
N THR A 730 -3.36 -32.14 -38.30
CA THR A 730 -3.99 -33.46 -38.24
C THR A 730 -2.97 -34.48 -37.76
N GLY A 731 -2.62 -34.41 -36.47
CA GLY A 731 -1.93 -35.49 -35.78
C GLY A 731 -2.95 -36.36 -35.06
N HIS A 732 -3.19 -37.58 -35.55
CA HIS A 732 -3.93 -38.59 -34.80
C HIS A 732 -3.18 -38.93 -33.52
N ALA A 733 -3.66 -38.45 -32.37
CA ALA A 733 -3.37 -39.05 -31.09
C ALA A 733 -4.52 -40.01 -30.76
N GLU A 734 -4.25 -41.31 -30.82
CA GLU A 734 -5.16 -42.34 -30.34
C GLU A 734 -5.37 -42.17 -28.83
N ALA A 735 -6.62 -41.99 -28.43
CA ALA A 735 -7.02 -41.94 -27.03
C ALA A 735 -7.11 -43.38 -26.49
N HIS A 736 -6.23 -43.74 -25.56
CA HIS A 736 -6.47 -44.86 -24.65
C HIS A 736 -7.10 -44.33 -23.37
N ALA A 737 -8.36 -44.71 -23.16
CA ALA A 737 -9.07 -44.55 -21.90
C ALA A 737 -8.65 -45.64 -20.89
N ASP A 738 -8.81 -45.29 -19.60
CA ASP A 738 -8.75 -46.12 -18.39
C ASP A 738 -7.37 -46.50 -17.84
N ARG A 739 -6.95 -45.82 -16.75
CA ARG A 739 -6.56 -46.43 -15.45
C ARG A 739 -6.27 -45.40 -14.35
N ASP A 740 -6.58 -45.85 -13.13
CA ASP A 740 -6.55 -45.26 -11.78
C ASP A 740 -5.22 -44.55 -11.38
N PRO A 741 -5.22 -43.42 -10.64
CA PRO A 741 -4.01 -42.72 -10.22
C PRO A 741 -3.56 -43.18 -8.82
N ALA A 742 -3.01 -44.39 -8.73
CA ALA A 742 -2.31 -44.84 -7.53
C ALA A 742 -1.36 -46.00 -7.85
N ASP A 743 -0.27 -45.72 -8.57
CA ASP A 743 1.02 -46.39 -8.37
C ASP A 743 2.08 -45.84 -9.34
N GLN A 744 3.35 -45.90 -8.90
CA GLN A 744 4.59 -45.62 -9.63
C GLN A 744 5.24 -44.25 -9.43
N LEU A 745 5.64 -44.02 -8.18
CA LEU A 745 7.00 -43.55 -7.89
C LEU A 745 7.99 -44.71 -8.12
N GLN A 746 9.10 -44.39 -8.78
CA GLN A 746 10.34 -45.18 -9.00
C GLN A 746 10.49 -45.88 -10.36
N GLY A 747 11.51 -45.40 -11.08
CA GLY A 747 12.20 -46.15 -12.13
C GLY A 747 12.06 -45.53 -13.52
N LEU A 748 13.04 -44.71 -13.91
CA LEU A 748 13.80 -44.88 -15.15
C LEU A 748 14.79 -43.72 -15.31
N THR A 749 16.00 -43.98 -14.82
CA THR A 749 17.24 -43.34 -15.24
C THR A 749 17.56 -43.71 -16.69
N GLY A 750 17.91 -42.72 -17.51
CA GLY A 750 18.68 -42.92 -18.74
C GLY A 750 17.90 -42.80 -20.05
N SER A 751 17.88 -41.60 -20.63
CA SER A 751 18.10 -41.43 -22.07
C SER A 751 18.31 -39.94 -22.38
N THR A 752 19.52 -39.66 -22.87
CA THR A 752 19.96 -38.45 -23.53
C THR A 752 19.06 -38.13 -24.72
N VAL A 753 18.53 -36.91 -24.79
CA VAL A 753 17.93 -36.37 -26.02
C VAL A 753 18.84 -35.26 -26.54
N GLU A 754 19.39 -35.50 -27.72
CA GLU A 754 20.26 -34.61 -28.48
C GLU A 754 19.54 -33.33 -28.92
N LEU A 755 20.23 -32.21 -28.74
CA LEU A 755 19.97 -30.91 -29.37
C LEU A 755 20.13 -31.03 -30.89
N ASN A 756 19.02 -30.99 -31.64
CA ASN A 756 19.11 -30.80 -33.08
C ASN A 756 19.24 -29.31 -33.44
N LYS A 757 20.45 -29.03 -33.90
CA LYS A 757 20.98 -27.84 -34.55
C LYS A 757 20.01 -27.18 -35.53
N TRP A 758 19.81 -25.88 -35.33
CA TRP A 758 19.60 -24.90 -36.37
C TRP A 758 20.70 -25.02 -37.44
N THR A 759 20.33 -25.27 -38.70
CA THR A 759 21.21 -25.10 -39.85
C THR A 759 20.52 -24.17 -40.84
N GLY A 760 21.03 -22.94 -40.93
CA GLY A 760 20.60 -21.97 -41.93
C GLY A 760 21.28 -22.18 -43.28
N LYS A 761 20.66 -21.60 -44.33
CA LYS A 761 21.25 -20.88 -45.49
C LYS A 761 20.23 -20.80 -46.67
N PRO A 762 20.38 -19.90 -47.68
CA PRO A 762 20.33 -18.43 -47.58
C PRO A 762 19.57 -17.73 -48.76
N LEU A 763 19.28 -16.44 -48.56
CA LEU A 763 19.23 -15.31 -49.53
C LEU A 763 18.58 -15.48 -50.93
N THR A 764 17.64 -14.57 -51.24
CA THR A 764 17.80 -13.69 -52.42
C THR A 764 17.38 -12.26 -52.12
N ARG A 765 18.29 -11.36 -52.46
CA ARG A 765 18.27 -9.90 -52.46
C ARG A 765 17.54 -9.43 -53.72
N ALA A 766 16.63 -8.47 -53.61
CA ALA A 766 16.30 -7.56 -54.71
C ALA A 766 15.99 -6.18 -54.13
N GLN A 767 16.87 -5.24 -54.46
CA GLN A 767 16.77 -3.81 -54.20
C GLN A 767 15.71 -3.19 -55.12
N SER A 768 15.00 -2.16 -54.68
CA SER A 768 15.22 -0.76 -55.11
C SER A 768 13.95 0.11 -55.05
N LEU A 769 14.14 1.34 -54.56
CA LEU A 769 13.48 2.62 -54.89
C LEU A 769 12.31 3.12 -54.01
N LEU A 770 12.65 4.27 -53.39
CA LEU A 770 11.88 5.34 -52.72
C LEU A 770 11.55 5.15 -51.23
#